data_AF-A0A014QQ48-F1
#
_entry.id   AF-A0A014QQ48-F1
#
_cell.length_a   1.000
_cell.length_b   1.000
_cell.length_c   1.000
_cell.angle_alpha   90.00
_cell.angle_beta   90.00
_cell.angle_gamma   90.00
#
_symmetry.space_group_name_H-M   'P 1'
#
loop_
_entity.id
_entity.type
_entity.pdbx_description
1 polymer ?
#
loop_
_entity_poly.entity_id
_entity_poly.type
_entity_poly.pdbx_seq_one_letter_code
_entity_poly.pdbx_strand_id
1 'polypeptide(L)'
;MATLESLKRSLRHKATAITPSLTRPLSDSQYSAGFDILLGGPGWFTYQEFIIPQLSVLLESLNSGACISVLEVGPGPKSVLGYLPGHLRRKVRRYAAYEPNDLFASRLKDWLCSTSRTMSPLPCLESPPDIHRIPFVADSDMRFTGMNDSADKFDVILFCHSLYGLKHKCRFIKRVLEMLVERPRGGLVVVFHRDETLRLDGITCNQMASFPTGVIRVADNDEELNRFAPFVAGFVMQDEGADKTIQIEWRKVCRALGRREEAHQDHLLFSSPNMMVAFTQHATALPELTSQMQSSAIADGVKNRQARLHHPASIVRPTEIRHVQQCVCWALDHDVGLTVIDGGHSGHCLWPNIVAVDMSAFGQVHIVTAREEAESGSDSGFLVVAEAGCKSGDIVRKTMAAGLTVPLGARPSVGSGLWLQGGIGHLARLHGRTYPELRDSHWKGLIASHPVANDVEVLGPHWRDELNQQQRLVYDTILGHFQAQNPTQVLLHVDGGGGTGKSFLIKVLSSHLQAAALPNPTPICRVAPTGVASNQIQGSTIPSLLRLPVGGNFTDLPPADAAALQSRLRYVKYLVIDEKSILGLQQLARIDSRLRQAFPQRSLEFFGGVSVLLVGDFFQLPPVRQKPLYSTSTSLSSLESKGQAAYQLFDRTVFLTTVQRQVGDGQARFRQALQELREVKLSIPSWNLLSSRVQAKLTQSEIDSFTDTLRVYSTKPAGLVNGAQGTVYDIAWSTGADPYKDPPAVIMVDFDSYDGPSYLTTNEGRTICPIFPVTRDFLVGNETCAHTQFPLIVAFAITVHKCQSLTKDQIVTDLSTRDFQAGISYVAVSRVTSLQGLLLEAPFDRQSLCNHTPTEGMTMRLVDQQHRQAQQLTNPPYPPVYLD
;
A
#
# COMPACT_ATOMS: atom_id res chain seq x y z
N MET A 1 -15.43 -7.88 -13.34
CA MET A 1 -16.45 -7.17 -14.14
C MET A 1 -15.88 -7.00 -15.53
N ALA A 2 -16.63 -7.23 -16.60
CA ALA A 2 -16.11 -7.04 -17.95
C ALA A 2 -15.86 -5.55 -18.26
N THR A 3 -14.84 -5.24 -19.05
CA THR A 3 -14.58 -3.87 -19.51
C THR A 3 -15.48 -3.51 -20.69
N LEU A 4 -15.72 -2.22 -20.92
CA LEU A 4 -16.51 -1.73 -22.07
C LEU A 4 -15.89 -2.14 -23.41
N GLU A 5 -14.55 -2.16 -23.54
CA GLU A 5 -13.87 -2.63 -24.74
C GLU A 5 -13.98 -4.15 -24.92
N SER A 6 -14.01 -4.93 -23.83
CA SER A 6 -14.32 -6.36 -23.87
C SER A 6 -15.75 -6.59 -24.36
N LEU A 7 -16.73 -5.83 -23.85
CA LEU A 7 -18.12 -5.87 -24.32
C LEU A 7 -18.20 -5.55 -25.82
N LYS A 8 -17.64 -4.42 -26.26
CA LYS A 8 -17.61 -4.01 -27.68
C LYS A 8 -17.01 -5.08 -28.58
N ARG A 9 -15.88 -5.68 -28.18
CA ARG A 9 -15.24 -6.76 -28.95
C ARG A 9 -16.17 -7.96 -29.09
N SER A 10 -16.87 -8.36 -28.02
CA SER A 10 -17.84 -9.45 -28.03
C SER A 10 -19.08 -9.14 -28.88
N LEU A 11 -19.63 -7.92 -28.80
CA LEU A 11 -20.75 -7.46 -29.63
C LEU A 11 -20.38 -7.48 -31.12
N ARG A 12 -19.22 -6.92 -31.49
CA ARG A 12 -18.71 -6.91 -32.87
C ARG A 12 -18.43 -8.31 -33.40
N HIS A 13 -17.80 -9.17 -32.60
CA HIS A 13 -17.54 -10.56 -32.97
C HIS A 13 -18.84 -11.35 -33.21
N LYS A 14 -19.87 -11.13 -32.38
CA LYS A 14 -21.19 -11.75 -32.58
C LYS A 14 -21.87 -11.26 -33.87
N ALA A 15 -21.77 -9.97 -34.20
CA ALA A 15 -22.28 -9.44 -35.46
C ALA A 15 -21.63 -10.13 -36.67
N THR A 16 -20.30 -10.21 -36.70
CA THR A 16 -19.55 -10.86 -37.80
C THR A 16 -19.78 -12.37 -37.90
N ALA A 17 -20.14 -13.04 -36.81
CA ALA A 17 -20.35 -14.49 -36.78
C ALA A 17 -21.77 -14.92 -37.18
N ILE A 18 -22.76 -14.03 -37.07
CA ILE A 18 -24.19 -14.37 -37.27
C ILE A 18 -24.71 -13.92 -38.63
N THR A 19 -24.20 -12.81 -39.18
CA THR A 19 -24.65 -12.34 -40.50
C THR A 19 -23.53 -11.58 -41.23
N PRO A 20 -23.17 -11.97 -42.47
CA PRO A 20 -22.25 -11.20 -43.31
C PRO A 20 -22.92 -10.00 -44.00
N SER A 21 -23.97 -9.44 -43.38
CA SER A 21 -24.74 -8.31 -43.91
C SER A 21 -23.96 -7.00 -43.79
N LEU A 22 -24.32 -6.03 -44.64
CA LEU A 22 -23.74 -4.70 -44.59
C LEU A 22 -24.19 -3.98 -43.30
N THR A 23 -23.25 -3.36 -42.62
CA THR A 23 -23.48 -2.47 -41.47
C THR A 23 -23.70 -1.03 -41.93
N ARG A 24 -24.38 -0.21 -41.14
CA ARG A 24 -24.45 1.25 -41.31
C ARG A 24 -24.06 1.98 -40.01
N PRO A 25 -23.49 3.20 -40.10
CA PRO A 25 -23.32 4.06 -38.93
C PRO A 25 -24.65 4.31 -38.21
N LEU A 26 -24.57 4.70 -36.94
CA LEU A 26 -25.71 5.13 -36.15
C LEU A 26 -26.25 6.46 -36.69
N SER A 27 -27.57 6.67 -36.65
CA SER A 27 -28.15 8.01 -36.85
C SER A 27 -27.86 8.91 -35.64
N ASP A 28 -27.98 10.23 -35.81
CA ASP A 28 -27.77 11.18 -34.72
C ASP A 28 -28.67 10.94 -33.51
N SER A 29 -29.91 10.51 -33.75
CA SER A 29 -30.88 10.14 -32.72
C SER A 29 -30.49 8.85 -31.98
N GLN A 30 -29.99 7.83 -32.70
CA GLN A 30 -29.49 6.59 -32.10
C GLN A 30 -28.22 6.85 -31.27
N TYR A 31 -27.32 7.69 -31.78
CA TYR A 31 -26.10 8.08 -31.07
C TYR A 31 -26.44 8.87 -29.81
N SER A 32 -27.35 9.86 -29.88
CA SER A 32 -27.82 10.60 -28.69
C SER A 32 -28.39 9.65 -27.63
N ALA A 33 -29.30 8.75 -28.01
CA ALA A 33 -29.94 7.85 -27.05
C ALA A 33 -28.92 6.94 -26.32
N GLY A 34 -27.93 6.39 -27.02
CA GLY A 34 -26.88 5.59 -26.40
C GLY A 34 -25.88 6.41 -25.57
N PHE A 35 -25.63 7.66 -25.96
CA PHE A 35 -24.76 8.59 -25.24
C PHE A 35 -25.39 9.09 -23.93
N ASP A 36 -26.70 9.37 -23.94
CA ASP A 36 -27.46 9.77 -22.75
C ASP A 36 -27.44 8.67 -21.66
N ILE A 37 -27.49 7.39 -22.07
CA ILE A 37 -27.27 6.23 -21.16
C ILE A 37 -25.88 6.25 -20.54
N LEU A 38 -24.83 6.57 -21.33
CA LEU A 38 -23.46 6.59 -20.84
C LEU A 38 -23.21 7.73 -19.84
N LEU A 39 -23.84 8.88 -20.00
CA LEU A 39 -23.79 9.98 -19.02
C LEU A 39 -24.70 9.76 -17.80
N GLY A 40 -25.67 8.85 -17.89
CA GLY A 40 -26.56 8.50 -16.79
C GLY A 40 -25.82 7.95 -15.55
N GLY A 41 -26.16 8.47 -14.37
CA GLY A 41 -25.65 7.99 -13.08
C GLY A 41 -24.11 8.06 -12.97
N PRO A 42 -23.40 6.93 -12.78
CA PRO A 42 -21.96 6.90 -12.50
C PRO A 42 -21.06 7.49 -13.60
N GLY A 43 -21.56 7.62 -14.84
CA GLY A 43 -20.83 8.31 -15.91
C GLY A 43 -20.54 9.79 -15.59
N TRP A 44 -21.53 10.50 -15.03
CA TRP A 44 -21.39 11.89 -14.61
C TRP A 44 -20.43 12.06 -13.41
N PHE A 45 -20.44 11.11 -12.45
CA PHE A 45 -19.49 11.11 -11.34
C PHE A 45 -18.04 11.04 -11.81
N THR A 46 -17.75 10.34 -12.92
CA THR A 46 -16.39 10.32 -13.50
C THR A 46 -15.96 11.69 -14.01
N TYR A 47 -16.90 12.50 -14.53
CA TYR A 47 -16.59 13.89 -14.90
C TYR A 47 -16.36 14.77 -13.67
N GLN A 48 -17.20 14.67 -12.63
CA GLN A 48 -17.07 15.48 -11.41
C GLN A 48 -15.85 15.14 -10.54
N GLU A 49 -15.58 13.86 -10.29
CA GLU A 49 -14.56 13.42 -9.34
C GLU A 49 -13.16 13.28 -9.97
N PHE A 50 -13.08 13.15 -11.31
CA PHE A 50 -11.82 12.92 -12.01
C PHE A 50 -11.53 13.93 -13.13
N ILE A 51 -12.36 14.01 -14.18
CA ILE A 51 -12.03 14.85 -15.36
C ILE A 51 -11.93 16.34 -15.00
N ILE A 52 -12.92 16.89 -14.29
CA ILE A 52 -12.98 18.32 -13.97
C ILE A 52 -11.83 18.75 -13.03
N PRO A 53 -11.53 18.05 -11.91
CA PRO A 53 -10.39 18.39 -11.06
C PRO A 53 -9.05 18.33 -11.79
N GLN A 54 -8.80 17.26 -12.55
CA GLN A 54 -7.53 17.06 -13.26
C GLN A 54 -7.33 18.10 -14.38
N LEU A 55 -8.38 18.39 -15.17
CA LEU A 55 -8.38 19.45 -16.17
C LEU A 55 -8.19 20.84 -15.52
N SER A 56 -8.74 21.07 -14.33
CA SER A 56 -8.58 22.36 -13.63
C SER A 56 -7.12 22.65 -13.28
N VAL A 57 -6.44 21.69 -12.62
CA VAL A 57 -5.00 21.82 -12.25
C VAL A 57 -4.12 22.08 -13.48
N LEU A 58 -4.40 21.38 -14.57
CA LEU A 58 -3.67 21.48 -15.83
C LEU A 58 -3.97 22.80 -16.59
N LEU A 59 -5.15 23.40 -16.43
CA LEU A 59 -5.47 24.74 -16.95
C LEU A 59 -5.03 25.89 -16.01
N GLU A 60 -4.73 25.59 -14.75
CA GLU A 60 -4.09 26.52 -13.81
C GLU A 60 -2.60 26.69 -14.10
N SER A 61 -1.89 25.62 -14.52
CA SER A 61 -0.46 25.67 -14.88
C SER A 61 -0.17 26.50 -16.15
N LEU A 62 -1.14 26.58 -17.06
CA LEU A 62 -1.13 27.48 -18.23
C LEU A 62 -1.26 28.94 -17.78
N ASN A 63 -0.08 29.57 -17.61
CA ASN A 63 0.21 30.98 -17.30
C ASN A 63 -0.87 31.76 -16.52
N SER A 64 -0.53 32.09 -15.27
CA SER A 64 -1.33 32.83 -14.29
C SER A 64 -1.63 34.30 -14.69
N GLY A 65 -2.42 34.48 -15.75
CA GLY A 65 -2.91 35.78 -16.21
C GLY A 65 -3.39 35.83 -17.68
N ALA A 66 -3.13 34.79 -18.48
CA ALA A 66 -3.44 34.82 -19.91
C ALA A 66 -4.90 34.45 -20.24
N CYS A 67 -5.43 35.07 -21.30
CA CYS A 67 -6.63 34.63 -22.00
C CYS A 67 -6.35 33.38 -22.84
N ILE A 68 -7.31 32.46 -22.92
CA ILE A 68 -7.17 31.13 -23.55
C ILE A 68 -8.17 31.00 -24.71
N SER A 69 -7.68 30.49 -25.83
CA SER A 69 -8.46 29.97 -26.96
C SER A 69 -8.57 28.44 -26.88
N VAL A 70 -9.79 27.91 -27.04
CA VAL A 70 -10.05 26.46 -26.90
C VAL A 70 -10.76 25.87 -28.13
N LEU A 71 -10.32 24.69 -28.55
CA LEU A 71 -10.97 23.84 -29.54
C LEU A 71 -11.44 22.52 -28.90
N GLU A 72 -12.71 22.16 -28.97
CA GLU A 72 -13.21 20.84 -28.55
C GLU A 72 -13.56 19.94 -29.75
N VAL A 73 -13.00 18.74 -29.79
CA VAL A 73 -13.34 17.71 -30.78
C VAL A 73 -14.25 16.67 -30.14
N GLY A 74 -15.47 16.53 -30.67
CA GLY A 74 -16.54 15.72 -30.09
C GLY A 74 -16.95 16.15 -28.68
N PRO A 75 -17.34 17.42 -28.45
CA PRO A 75 -17.81 17.93 -27.15
C PRO A 75 -19.13 17.30 -26.66
N GLY A 76 -19.93 16.72 -27.56
CA GLY A 76 -21.29 16.33 -27.25
C GLY A 76 -22.22 17.55 -27.05
N PRO A 77 -23.37 17.37 -26.38
CA PRO A 77 -24.38 18.41 -26.24
C PRO A 77 -24.02 19.55 -25.27
N LYS A 78 -22.94 19.42 -24.49
CA LYS A 78 -22.42 20.43 -23.53
C LYS A 78 -20.91 20.25 -23.35
N SER A 79 -20.13 21.32 -23.55
CA SER A 79 -18.68 21.32 -23.33
C SER A 79 -18.31 21.05 -21.86
N VAL A 80 -17.18 20.38 -21.66
CA VAL A 80 -16.62 20.12 -20.32
C VAL A 80 -16.21 21.40 -19.60
N LEU A 81 -15.81 22.45 -20.35
CA LEU A 81 -15.33 23.72 -19.81
C LEU A 81 -16.38 24.44 -18.97
N GLY A 82 -17.67 24.30 -19.29
CA GLY A 82 -18.75 24.96 -18.55
C GLY A 82 -18.90 24.52 -17.10
N TYR A 83 -18.27 23.40 -16.72
CA TYR A 83 -18.26 22.87 -15.36
C TYR A 83 -16.99 23.19 -14.57
N LEU A 84 -16.00 23.85 -15.20
CA LEU A 84 -14.79 24.29 -14.51
C LEU A 84 -15.07 25.38 -13.45
N PRO A 85 -14.16 25.55 -12.48
CA PRO A 85 -14.16 26.69 -11.57
C PRO A 85 -14.38 28.03 -12.31
N GLY A 86 -15.22 28.90 -11.74
CA GLY A 86 -15.65 30.13 -12.41
C GLY A 86 -14.53 31.10 -12.79
N HIS A 87 -13.36 30.99 -12.17
CA HIS A 87 -12.17 31.78 -12.53
C HIS A 87 -11.50 31.27 -13.82
N LEU A 88 -11.46 29.95 -14.06
CA LEU A 88 -10.98 29.35 -15.31
C LEU A 88 -11.95 29.61 -16.47
N ARG A 89 -13.26 29.52 -16.23
CA ARG A 89 -14.29 29.81 -17.25
C ARG A 89 -14.24 31.24 -17.78
N ARG A 90 -13.71 32.19 -17.00
CA ARG A 90 -13.46 33.58 -17.41
C ARG A 90 -12.17 33.77 -18.24
N LYS A 91 -11.22 32.82 -18.21
CA LYS A 91 -10.03 32.85 -19.07
C LYS A 91 -10.37 32.54 -20.53
N VAL A 92 -11.43 31.76 -20.80
CA VAL A 92 -11.82 31.35 -22.16
C VAL A 92 -12.41 32.53 -22.93
N ARG A 93 -11.72 32.97 -23.98
CA ARG A 93 -12.11 34.10 -24.84
C ARG A 93 -12.55 33.69 -26.24
N ARG A 94 -11.96 32.62 -26.77
CA ARG A 94 -12.33 32.03 -28.06
C ARG A 94 -12.67 30.56 -27.84
N TYR A 95 -13.77 30.12 -28.43
CA TYR A 95 -14.21 28.73 -28.39
C TYR A 95 -14.60 28.27 -29.80
N ALA A 96 -14.02 27.15 -30.23
CA ALA A 96 -14.41 26.44 -31.44
C ALA A 96 -14.71 24.96 -31.12
N ALA A 97 -15.50 24.29 -31.94
CA ALA A 97 -15.74 22.86 -31.81
C ALA A 97 -16.00 22.15 -33.14
N TYR A 98 -15.59 20.88 -33.21
CA TYR A 98 -16.02 19.94 -34.25
C TYR A 98 -16.98 18.93 -33.64
N GLU A 99 -18.25 19.01 -34.04
CA GLU A 99 -19.31 18.11 -33.58
C GLU A 99 -20.15 17.65 -34.80
N PRO A 100 -19.92 16.45 -35.34
CA PRO A 100 -20.61 15.97 -36.55
C PRO A 100 -22.08 15.61 -36.33
N ASN A 101 -22.54 15.45 -35.09
CA ASN A 101 -23.94 15.17 -34.78
C ASN A 101 -24.74 16.48 -34.73
N ASP A 102 -25.68 16.68 -35.65
CA ASP A 102 -26.45 17.92 -35.80
C ASP A 102 -27.27 18.26 -34.55
N LEU A 103 -27.76 17.23 -33.85
CA LEU A 103 -28.54 17.38 -32.61
C LEU A 103 -27.64 17.89 -31.47
N PHE A 104 -26.41 17.38 -31.36
CA PHE A 104 -25.42 17.81 -30.37
C PHE A 104 -24.86 19.18 -30.69
N ALA A 105 -24.48 19.44 -31.95
CA ALA A 105 -24.01 20.76 -32.39
C ALA A 105 -25.04 21.86 -32.13
N SER A 106 -26.34 21.57 -32.34
CA SER A 106 -27.42 22.50 -32.03
C SER A 106 -27.60 22.70 -30.52
N ARG A 107 -27.69 21.62 -29.73
CA ARG A 107 -27.79 21.70 -28.25
C ARG A 107 -26.62 22.44 -27.60
N LEU A 108 -25.40 22.20 -28.09
CA LEU A 108 -24.18 22.87 -27.64
C LEU A 108 -24.24 24.37 -27.91
N LYS A 109 -24.67 24.77 -29.12
CA LYS A 109 -24.85 26.17 -29.50
C LYS A 109 -25.86 26.87 -28.60
N ASP A 110 -27.02 26.27 -28.39
CA ASP A 110 -28.09 26.83 -27.54
C ASP A 110 -27.65 26.97 -26.08
N TRP A 111 -26.91 25.98 -25.56
CA TRP A 111 -26.39 26.00 -24.20
C TRP A 111 -25.32 27.08 -23.99
N LEU A 112 -24.36 27.22 -24.92
CA LEU A 112 -23.34 28.27 -24.88
C LEU A 112 -23.92 29.68 -25.04
N CYS A 113 -24.92 29.85 -25.92
CA CYS A 113 -25.55 31.14 -26.24
C CYS A 113 -26.71 31.53 -25.31
N SER A 114 -26.91 30.82 -24.19
CA SER A 114 -28.02 31.08 -23.25
C SER A 114 -27.97 32.51 -22.65
N THR A 115 -29.15 33.15 -22.56
CA THR A 115 -29.29 34.62 -22.62
C THR A 115 -28.97 35.42 -21.35
N SER A 116 -28.56 34.79 -20.25
CA SER A 116 -28.21 35.53 -19.02
C SER A 116 -26.70 35.58 -18.77
N ARG A 117 -26.15 36.80 -18.75
CA ARG A 117 -24.72 37.07 -18.50
C ARG A 117 -24.18 36.48 -17.20
N THR A 118 -25.04 36.23 -16.21
CA THR A 118 -24.71 35.66 -14.91
C THR A 118 -24.73 34.12 -14.87
N MET A 119 -25.39 33.44 -15.83
CA MET A 119 -25.45 31.97 -15.88
C MET A 119 -24.78 31.37 -17.13
N SER A 120 -24.26 32.18 -18.06
CA SER A 120 -23.53 31.70 -19.24
C SER A 120 -22.40 30.72 -18.86
N PRO A 121 -22.28 29.56 -19.55
CA PRO A 121 -21.21 28.60 -19.29
C PRO A 121 -19.81 29.20 -19.49
N LEU A 122 -19.63 30.02 -20.53
CA LEU A 122 -18.38 30.69 -20.89
C LEU A 122 -18.62 32.22 -20.96
N PRO A 123 -18.62 32.92 -19.81
CA PRO A 123 -19.15 34.29 -19.70
C PRO A 123 -18.26 35.38 -20.32
N CYS A 124 -17.09 35.02 -20.85
CA CYS A 124 -16.05 35.96 -21.31
C CYS A 124 -15.68 35.82 -22.79
N LEU A 125 -16.44 35.04 -23.57
CA LEU A 125 -16.25 34.89 -25.01
C LEU A 125 -16.31 36.25 -25.74
N GLU A 126 -15.34 36.49 -26.62
CA GLU A 126 -15.20 37.73 -27.41
C GLU A 126 -15.96 37.65 -28.74
N SER A 127 -16.16 36.43 -29.26
CA SER A 127 -16.97 36.12 -30.43
C SER A 127 -18.02 35.05 -30.10
N PRO A 128 -19.08 34.88 -30.92
CA PRO A 128 -19.91 33.68 -30.88
C PRO A 128 -19.04 32.40 -30.99
N PRO A 129 -19.47 31.28 -30.37
CA PRO A 129 -18.76 30.02 -30.51
C PRO A 129 -18.84 29.49 -31.94
N ASP A 130 -17.72 29.09 -32.51
CA ASP A 130 -17.67 28.48 -33.84
C ASP A 130 -17.89 26.97 -33.72
N ILE A 131 -18.92 26.43 -34.38
CA ILE A 131 -19.33 25.02 -34.22
C ILE A 131 -19.44 24.41 -35.61
N HIS A 132 -18.40 23.68 -36.00
CA HIS A 132 -18.31 22.97 -37.26
C HIS A 132 -19.10 21.65 -37.18
N ARG A 133 -20.16 21.56 -37.99
CA ARG A 133 -21.05 20.39 -38.12
C ARG A 133 -20.46 19.29 -39.01
N ILE A 134 -19.17 19.02 -38.84
CA ILE A 134 -18.41 18.05 -39.65
C ILE A 134 -17.44 17.28 -38.76
N PRO A 135 -17.08 16.03 -39.13
CA PRO A 135 -16.03 15.31 -38.43
C PRO A 135 -14.70 16.06 -38.51
N PHE A 136 -13.90 16.02 -37.44
CA PHE A 136 -12.52 16.47 -37.51
C PHE A 136 -11.71 15.49 -38.40
N VAL A 137 -10.98 16.00 -39.39
CA VAL A 137 -10.24 15.22 -40.39
C VAL A 137 -8.73 15.40 -40.19
N ALA A 138 -7.96 14.31 -40.34
CA ALA A 138 -6.51 14.31 -40.10
C ALA A 138 -5.65 14.66 -41.32
N ASP A 139 -6.16 14.49 -42.55
CA ASP A 139 -5.43 14.70 -43.80
C ASP A 139 -5.84 16.04 -44.46
N SER A 140 -4.88 16.81 -44.96
CA SER A 140 -5.08 18.05 -45.72
C SER A 140 -5.64 17.84 -47.13
N ASP A 141 -5.53 16.62 -47.67
CA ASP A 141 -5.74 16.35 -49.10
C ASP A 141 -7.22 16.26 -49.51
N MET A 142 -8.13 16.15 -48.55
CA MET A 142 -9.57 16.34 -48.80
C MET A 142 -9.90 17.83 -48.86
N ARG A 143 -9.58 18.46 -50.00
CA ARG A 143 -10.04 19.80 -50.38
C ARG A 143 -11.57 19.83 -50.54
N PHE A 144 -12.30 19.85 -49.43
CA PHE A 144 -13.66 20.38 -49.42
C PHE A 144 -13.58 21.88 -49.74
N THR A 145 -14.13 22.26 -50.88
CA THR A 145 -14.08 23.62 -51.43
C THR A 145 -14.82 24.60 -50.51
N GLY A 146 -14.08 25.35 -49.68
CA GLY A 146 -14.67 26.41 -48.85
C GLY A 146 -13.87 26.92 -47.65
N MET A 147 -12.80 26.25 -47.19
CA MET A 147 -11.99 26.72 -46.06
C MET A 147 -10.79 27.57 -46.50
N ASN A 148 -10.59 28.70 -45.82
CA ASN A 148 -9.36 29.49 -45.92
C ASN A 148 -8.24 28.81 -45.14
N ASP A 149 -7.09 28.61 -45.79
CA ASP A 149 -5.89 27.93 -45.25
C ASP A 149 -5.12 28.73 -44.16
N SER A 150 -5.76 29.71 -43.50
CA SER A 150 -5.22 30.32 -42.29
C SER A 150 -5.49 29.40 -41.10
N ALA A 151 -4.59 28.44 -40.86
CA ALA A 151 -4.72 27.48 -39.77
C ALA A 151 -4.89 28.20 -38.40
N ASP A 152 -6.11 28.19 -37.89
CA ASP A 152 -6.44 28.78 -36.60
C ASP A 152 -5.70 28.06 -35.48
N LYS A 153 -4.82 28.78 -34.80
CA LYS A 153 -4.04 28.27 -33.67
C LYS A 153 -4.82 28.45 -32.37
N PHE A 154 -4.78 27.42 -31.52
CA PHE A 154 -5.46 27.36 -30.23
C PHE A 154 -4.46 27.14 -29.08
N ASP A 155 -4.73 27.73 -27.91
CA ASP A 155 -3.93 27.52 -26.70
C ASP A 155 -4.23 26.13 -26.10
N VAL A 156 -5.47 25.65 -26.19
CA VAL A 156 -5.91 24.34 -25.68
C VAL A 156 -6.78 23.60 -26.70
N ILE A 157 -6.56 22.31 -26.89
CA ILE A 157 -7.37 21.44 -27.75
C ILE A 157 -7.80 20.20 -26.96
N LEU A 158 -9.10 19.93 -26.86
CA LEU A 158 -9.67 18.84 -26.06
C LEU A 158 -10.33 17.77 -26.93
N PHE A 159 -10.05 16.49 -26.67
CA PHE A 159 -10.80 15.35 -27.22
C PHE A 159 -11.73 14.78 -26.14
N CYS A 160 -12.99 15.22 -26.14
CA CYS A 160 -13.90 15.05 -25.00
C CYS A 160 -14.47 13.63 -24.85
N HIS A 161 -14.55 12.86 -25.93
CA HIS A 161 -15.11 11.50 -25.95
C HIS A 161 -14.18 10.43 -26.55
N SER A 162 -12.86 10.62 -26.37
CA SER A 162 -11.79 9.76 -26.90
C SER A 162 -11.69 9.78 -28.44
N LEU A 163 -10.52 9.40 -28.96
CA LEU A 163 -10.29 9.02 -30.37
C LEU A 163 -10.97 7.65 -30.68
N TYR A 164 -12.21 7.45 -30.22
CA TYR A 164 -12.90 6.16 -30.25
C TYR A 164 -13.55 5.94 -31.61
N GLY A 165 -13.14 4.87 -32.32
CA GLY A 165 -13.57 4.59 -33.69
C GLY A 165 -12.65 5.17 -34.78
N LEU A 166 -11.81 6.15 -34.45
CA LEU A 166 -10.80 6.68 -35.37
C LEU A 166 -9.65 5.67 -35.56
N LYS A 167 -9.42 5.28 -36.82
CA LYS A 167 -8.24 4.49 -37.21
C LYS A 167 -7.01 5.42 -37.26
N HIS A 168 -5.84 4.92 -36.86
CA HIS A 168 -4.58 5.69 -36.81
C HIS A 168 -4.63 6.93 -35.89
N LYS A 169 -5.01 6.74 -34.61
CA LYS A 169 -5.06 7.77 -33.54
C LYS A 169 -3.88 8.76 -33.56
N CYS A 170 -2.66 8.25 -33.76
CA CYS A 170 -1.41 9.02 -33.90
C CYS A 170 -1.53 10.20 -34.89
N ARG A 171 -2.17 10.00 -36.05
CA ARG A 171 -2.30 11.03 -37.10
C ARG A 171 -3.15 12.22 -36.66
N PHE A 172 -4.25 11.96 -35.97
CA PHE A 172 -5.14 13.00 -35.43
C PHE A 172 -4.43 13.85 -34.38
N ILE A 173 -3.62 13.23 -33.52
CA ILE A 173 -2.82 13.98 -32.54
C ILE A 173 -1.77 14.85 -33.24
N LYS A 174 -1.02 14.31 -34.23
CA LYS A 174 -0.07 15.12 -35.02
C LYS A 174 -0.74 16.34 -35.65
N ARG A 175 -1.93 16.17 -36.26
CA ARG A 175 -2.66 17.28 -36.87
C ARG A 175 -3.09 18.36 -35.88
N VAL A 176 -3.54 18.01 -34.67
CA VAL A 176 -3.88 19.05 -33.67
C VAL A 176 -2.65 19.71 -33.04
N LEU A 177 -1.49 19.03 -33.00
CA LEU A 177 -0.25 19.64 -32.53
C LEU A 177 0.21 20.78 -33.45
N GLU A 178 -0.01 20.65 -34.77
CA GLU A 178 0.20 21.74 -35.75
C GLU A 178 -0.72 22.96 -35.52
N MET A 179 -1.87 22.74 -34.87
CA MET A 179 -2.86 23.76 -34.55
C MET A 179 -2.62 24.42 -33.18
N LEU A 180 -1.50 24.15 -32.52
CA LEU A 180 -1.16 24.81 -31.25
C LEU A 180 -0.51 26.18 -31.45
N VAL A 181 -0.77 27.10 -30.51
CA VAL A 181 -0.10 28.39 -30.43
C VAL A 181 1.37 28.21 -30.02
N GLU A 182 2.28 28.77 -30.82
CA GLU A 182 3.70 28.89 -30.48
C GLU A 182 3.90 30.05 -29.49
N ARG A 183 4.07 29.71 -28.21
CA ARG A 183 4.29 30.63 -27.08
C ARG A 183 5.28 30.01 -26.09
N PRO A 184 5.95 30.80 -25.22
CA PRO A 184 7.02 30.32 -24.35
C PRO A 184 6.63 29.31 -23.24
N ARG A 185 5.37 28.84 -23.18
CA ARG A 185 4.94 27.68 -22.38
C ARG A 185 4.10 26.66 -23.16
N GLY A 186 4.06 26.76 -24.50
CA GLY A 186 3.36 25.86 -25.41
C GLY A 186 1.83 25.95 -25.33
N GLY A 187 1.17 25.58 -26.43
CA GLY A 187 -0.22 25.13 -26.39
C GLY A 187 -0.32 23.67 -25.92
N LEU A 188 -1.53 23.22 -25.59
CA LEU A 188 -1.77 21.90 -25.00
C LEU A 188 -2.91 21.12 -25.67
N VAL A 189 -2.68 19.85 -25.99
CA VAL A 189 -3.70 18.90 -26.41
C VAL A 189 -4.03 17.97 -25.25
N VAL A 190 -5.30 17.83 -24.87
CA VAL A 190 -5.76 16.90 -23.84
C VAL A 190 -6.71 15.87 -24.42
N VAL A 191 -6.47 14.59 -24.14
CA VAL A 191 -7.30 13.47 -24.60
C VAL A 191 -7.89 12.75 -23.40
N PHE A 192 -9.22 12.70 -23.31
CA PHE A 192 -9.92 11.83 -22.37
C PHE A 192 -10.11 10.47 -23.04
N HIS A 193 -9.43 9.44 -22.54
CA HIS A 193 -9.53 8.07 -23.05
C HIS A 193 -10.34 7.16 -22.10
N ARG A 194 -11.11 6.22 -22.66
CA ARG A 194 -11.98 5.28 -21.91
C ARG A 194 -11.53 3.83 -22.11
N ASP A 195 -10.26 3.58 -21.78
CA ASP A 195 -9.62 2.27 -21.79
C ASP A 195 -8.39 2.30 -20.88
N GLU A 196 -7.83 1.14 -20.54
CA GLU A 196 -6.62 1.00 -19.72
C GLU A 196 -5.34 1.40 -20.47
N THR A 197 -5.37 1.39 -21.81
CA THR A 197 -4.21 1.76 -22.64
C THR A 197 -4.59 2.63 -23.84
N LEU A 198 -3.95 3.80 -23.96
CA LEU A 198 -3.95 4.59 -25.19
C LEU A 198 -2.66 4.26 -25.94
N ARG A 199 -2.74 3.76 -27.18
CA ARG A 199 -1.57 3.49 -28.05
C ARG A 199 -1.46 4.56 -29.12
N LEU A 200 -0.30 5.21 -29.21
CA LEU A 200 -0.06 6.37 -30.10
C LEU A 200 1.20 6.25 -30.96
N ASP A 201 1.90 5.11 -30.92
CA ASP A 201 2.95 4.71 -31.87
C ASP A 201 3.98 5.81 -32.17
N GLY A 202 4.80 6.15 -31.16
CA GLY A 202 5.91 7.11 -31.28
C GLY A 202 5.57 8.57 -30.92
N ILE A 203 4.44 8.84 -30.26
CA ILE A 203 4.13 10.13 -29.64
C ILE A 203 4.34 10.03 -28.12
N THR A 204 5.00 11.01 -27.52
CA THR A 204 5.23 11.08 -26.07
C THR A 204 4.23 12.00 -25.37
N CYS A 205 3.72 11.62 -24.20
CA CYS A 205 2.88 12.50 -23.38
C CYS A 205 3.69 13.32 -22.37
N ASN A 206 3.16 14.51 -22.06
CA ASN A 206 3.66 15.42 -21.02
C ASN A 206 3.16 14.98 -19.65
N GLN A 207 1.84 14.82 -19.50
CA GLN A 207 1.19 14.39 -18.26
C GLN A 207 0.15 13.30 -18.53
N MET A 208 -0.08 12.44 -17.54
CA MET A 208 -1.12 11.42 -17.55
C MET A 208 -1.73 11.26 -16.16
N ALA A 209 -3.07 11.21 -16.09
CA ALA A 209 -3.82 10.79 -14.92
C ALA A 209 -4.72 9.61 -15.28
N SER A 210 -4.98 8.70 -14.34
CA SER A 210 -5.84 7.52 -14.54
C SER A 210 -6.87 7.34 -13.43
N PHE A 211 -8.04 6.84 -13.82
CA PHE A 211 -9.17 6.53 -12.95
C PHE A 211 -9.64 5.10 -13.28
N PRO A 212 -8.94 4.07 -12.76
CA PRO A 212 -9.17 2.67 -13.13
C PRO A 212 -10.51 2.11 -12.62
N THR A 213 -11.11 2.75 -11.62
CA THR A 213 -12.36 2.32 -10.95
C THR A 213 -13.64 2.81 -11.62
N GLY A 214 -13.56 3.52 -12.76
CA GLY A 214 -14.75 4.01 -13.47
C GLY A 214 -15.71 2.88 -13.89
N VAL A 215 -17.02 3.14 -13.80
CA VAL A 215 -18.10 2.17 -14.06
C VAL A 215 -19.19 2.82 -14.91
N ILE A 216 -19.70 2.08 -15.90
CA ILE A 216 -20.94 2.43 -16.62
C ILE A 216 -22.08 1.55 -16.11
N ARG A 217 -23.24 2.15 -15.88
CA ARG A 217 -24.49 1.49 -15.52
C ARG A 217 -25.49 1.62 -16.66
N VAL A 218 -26.18 0.54 -17.00
CA VAL A 218 -27.33 0.51 -17.93
C VAL A 218 -28.45 -0.33 -17.31
N ALA A 219 -29.71 0.03 -17.55
CA ALA A 219 -30.84 -0.77 -17.06
C ALA A 219 -30.93 -2.11 -17.80
N ASP A 220 -31.28 -3.18 -17.09
CA ASP A 220 -31.39 -4.54 -17.62
C ASP A 220 -32.76 -4.82 -18.27
N ASN A 221 -33.25 -3.86 -19.06
CA ASN A 221 -34.45 -4.02 -19.87
C ASN A 221 -34.11 -4.01 -21.37
N ASP A 222 -34.96 -4.64 -22.17
CA ASP A 222 -34.67 -4.86 -23.59
C ASP A 222 -34.60 -3.56 -24.41
N GLU A 223 -35.35 -2.53 -24.03
CA GLU A 223 -35.37 -1.24 -24.72
C GLU A 223 -34.04 -0.48 -24.52
N GLU A 224 -33.59 -0.36 -23.28
CA GLU A 224 -32.32 0.29 -22.93
C GLU A 224 -31.11 -0.47 -23.47
N LEU A 225 -31.14 -1.81 -23.44
CA LEU A 225 -30.08 -2.62 -24.05
C LEU A 225 -30.04 -2.52 -25.58
N ASN A 226 -31.20 -2.35 -26.24
CA ASN A 226 -31.26 -2.09 -27.69
C ASN A 226 -30.77 -0.68 -28.07
N ARG A 227 -30.73 0.27 -27.13
CA ARG A 227 -30.09 1.60 -27.32
C ARG A 227 -28.58 1.54 -27.03
N PHE A 228 -28.20 0.87 -25.94
CA PHE A 228 -26.83 0.78 -25.45
C PHE A 228 -25.91 -0.09 -26.31
N ALA A 229 -26.35 -1.29 -26.71
CA ALA A 229 -25.47 -2.22 -27.42
C ALA A 229 -25.03 -1.73 -28.82
N PRO A 230 -25.91 -1.16 -29.68
CA PRO A 230 -25.48 -0.56 -30.95
C PRO A 230 -24.54 0.63 -30.77
N PHE A 231 -24.75 1.43 -29.72
CA PHE A 231 -23.86 2.54 -29.37
C PHE A 231 -22.45 2.06 -29.01
N VAL A 232 -22.33 1.03 -28.16
CA VAL A 232 -21.03 0.42 -27.80
C VAL A 232 -20.39 -0.30 -29.00
N ALA A 233 -21.18 -0.93 -29.87
CA ALA A 233 -20.70 -1.54 -31.11
C ALA A 233 -20.27 -0.49 -32.16
N GLY A 234 -20.93 0.67 -32.20
CA GLY A 234 -20.71 1.77 -33.14
C GLY A 234 -21.41 1.63 -34.49
N PHE A 235 -22.40 0.74 -34.62
CA PHE A 235 -23.18 0.52 -35.85
C PHE A 235 -24.50 -0.22 -35.58
N VAL A 236 -25.39 -0.22 -36.57
CA VAL A 236 -26.53 -1.13 -36.71
C VAL A 236 -26.46 -1.88 -38.05
N MET A 237 -27.25 -2.92 -38.25
CA MET A 237 -27.34 -3.60 -39.54
C MET A 237 -28.16 -2.75 -40.54
N GLN A 238 -27.91 -2.95 -41.84
CA GLN A 238 -28.73 -2.34 -42.90
C GLN A 238 -30.06 -3.07 -43.11
N ASP A 239 -30.05 -4.42 -43.03
CA ASP A 239 -31.25 -5.24 -43.11
C ASP A 239 -31.98 -5.29 -41.77
N GLU A 240 -33.30 -5.03 -41.75
CA GLU A 240 -34.09 -5.01 -40.51
C GLU A 240 -34.26 -6.38 -39.86
N GLY A 241 -34.28 -7.45 -40.64
CA GLY A 241 -34.38 -8.82 -40.12
C GLY A 241 -33.12 -9.18 -39.35
N ALA A 242 -31.96 -8.97 -39.99
CA ALA A 242 -30.65 -9.12 -39.38
C ALA A 242 -30.46 -8.19 -38.16
N ASP A 243 -30.95 -6.95 -38.20
CA ASP A 243 -30.85 -6.02 -37.06
C ASP A 243 -31.64 -6.54 -35.84
N LYS A 244 -32.89 -6.96 -36.04
CA LYS A 244 -33.70 -7.57 -34.97
C LYS A 244 -33.06 -8.85 -34.42
N THR A 245 -32.48 -9.68 -35.29
CA THR A 245 -31.77 -10.90 -34.88
C THR A 245 -30.50 -10.59 -34.08
N ILE A 246 -29.66 -9.64 -34.50
CA ILE A 246 -28.43 -9.32 -33.77
C ILE A 246 -28.72 -8.59 -32.46
N GLN A 247 -29.76 -7.76 -32.38
CA GLN A 247 -30.20 -7.12 -31.13
C GLN A 247 -30.55 -8.14 -30.03
N ILE A 248 -31.18 -9.28 -30.39
CA ILE A 248 -31.48 -10.36 -29.43
C ILE A 248 -30.18 -10.98 -28.88
N GLU A 249 -29.19 -11.22 -29.74
CA GLU A 249 -27.90 -11.78 -29.35
C GLU A 249 -27.04 -10.78 -28.57
N TRP A 250 -27.07 -9.50 -28.93
CA TRP A 250 -26.42 -8.41 -28.19
C TRP A 250 -27.01 -8.24 -26.79
N ARG A 251 -28.33 -8.33 -26.61
CA ARG A 251 -28.97 -8.39 -25.28
C ARG A 251 -28.41 -9.53 -24.43
N LYS A 252 -28.24 -10.74 -24.99
CA LYS A 252 -27.62 -11.88 -24.27
C LYS A 252 -26.16 -11.60 -23.91
N VAL A 253 -25.37 -11.02 -24.81
CA VAL A 253 -23.96 -10.66 -24.54
C VAL A 253 -23.86 -9.63 -23.41
N CYS A 254 -24.68 -8.58 -23.43
CA CYS A 254 -24.73 -7.59 -22.34
C CYS A 254 -25.04 -8.26 -21.00
N ARG A 255 -26.08 -9.11 -20.94
CA ARG A 255 -26.48 -9.82 -19.72
C ARG A 255 -25.46 -10.85 -19.22
N ALA A 256 -24.67 -11.44 -20.12
CA ALA A 256 -23.63 -12.42 -19.76
C ALA A 256 -22.33 -11.77 -19.27
N LEU A 257 -21.98 -10.57 -19.75
CA LEU A 257 -20.75 -9.86 -19.39
C LEU A 257 -20.97 -8.78 -18.30
N GLY A 258 -22.18 -8.25 -18.20
CA GLY A 258 -22.57 -7.23 -17.23
C GLY A 258 -22.71 -7.82 -15.83
N ARG A 259 -22.19 -7.10 -14.83
CA ARG A 259 -22.36 -7.47 -13.42
C ARG A 259 -23.65 -6.85 -12.88
N ARG A 260 -24.47 -7.62 -12.16
CA ARG A 260 -25.58 -7.08 -11.34
C ARG A 260 -25.10 -6.83 -9.90
N GLU A 261 -25.65 -5.81 -9.26
CA GLU A 261 -25.49 -5.55 -7.82
C GLU A 261 -26.79 -5.92 -7.09
N GLU A 262 -26.69 -6.46 -5.87
CA GLU A 262 -27.89 -6.89 -5.11
C GLU A 262 -28.85 -5.74 -4.80
N ALA A 263 -28.33 -4.51 -4.62
CA ALA A 263 -29.13 -3.30 -4.41
C ALA A 263 -29.83 -2.78 -5.69
N HIS A 264 -29.40 -3.24 -6.86
CA HIS A 264 -29.86 -2.77 -8.18
C HIS A 264 -29.81 -3.92 -9.20
N GLN A 265 -30.59 -4.98 -8.93
CA GLN A 265 -30.67 -6.16 -9.82
C GLN A 265 -31.26 -5.84 -11.19
N ASP A 266 -31.95 -4.69 -11.29
CA ASP A 266 -32.51 -4.08 -12.49
C ASP A 266 -31.46 -3.38 -13.38
N HIS A 267 -30.17 -3.41 -13.01
CA HIS A 267 -29.09 -2.77 -13.76
C HIS A 267 -27.88 -3.69 -14.00
N LEU A 268 -27.24 -3.51 -15.18
CA LEU A 268 -25.96 -4.11 -15.55
C LEU A 268 -24.83 -3.09 -15.42
N LEU A 269 -23.69 -3.56 -14.94
CA LEU A 269 -22.48 -2.75 -14.70
C LEU A 269 -21.29 -3.27 -15.52
N PHE A 270 -20.56 -2.32 -16.11
CA PHE A 270 -19.37 -2.56 -16.93
C PHE A 270 -18.22 -1.67 -16.47
N SER A 271 -17.00 -2.22 -16.46
CA SER A 271 -15.79 -1.46 -16.13
C SER A 271 -15.48 -0.49 -17.26
N SER A 272 -15.31 0.78 -16.91
CA SER A 272 -14.99 1.87 -17.80
C SER A 272 -13.85 2.68 -17.19
N PRO A 273 -12.61 2.14 -17.18
CA PRO A 273 -11.46 2.89 -16.73
C PRO A 273 -11.27 4.13 -17.62
N ASN A 274 -11.00 5.27 -16.99
CA ASN A 274 -10.77 6.53 -17.70
C ASN A 274 -9.31 6.96 -17.52
N MET A 275 -8.76 7.63 -18.53
CA MET A 275 -7.45 8.29 -18.47
C MET A 275 -7.54 9.68 -19.07
N MET A 276 -6.83 10.63 -18.51
CA MET A 276 -6.57 11.93 -19.11
C MET A 276 -5.11 11.98 -19.52
N VAL A 277 -4.83 12.27 -20.78
CA VAL A 277 -3.46 12.34 -21.31
C VAL A 277 -3.23 13.68 -21.98
N ALA A 278 -2.16 14.37 -21.61
CA ALA A 278 -1.80 15.69 -22.11
C ALA A 278 -0.56 15.62 -23.01
N PHE A 279 -0.55 16.42 -24.08
CA PHE A 279 0.53 16.53 -25.06
C PHE A 279 0.82 17.99 -25.33
N THR A 280 2.09 18.34 -25.41
CA THR A 280 2.58 19.65 -25.87
C THR A 280 3.04 19.54 -27.32
N GLN A 281 3.38 20.67 -27.97
CA GLN A 281 4.03 20.70 -29.29
C GLN A 281 5.25 19.77 -29.43
N HIS A 282 5.91 19.46 -28.31
CA HIS A 282 7.10 18.62 -28.21
C HIS A 282 6.82 17.11 -28.26
N ALA A 283 5.55 16.68 -28.23
CA ALA A 283 5.14 15.27 -28.21
C ALA A 283 5.61 14.44 -29.43
N THR A 284 6.03 15.10 -30.51
CA THR A 284 6.60 14.49 -31.73
C THR A 284 8.13 14.50 -31.81
N ALA A 285 8.84 15.08 -30.83
CA ALA A 285 10.30 15.24 -30.86
C ALA A 285 11.09 13.93 -30.58
N LEU A 286 10.41 12.82 -30.33
CA LEU A 286 11.01 11.52 -30.03
C LEU A 286 12.08 11.05 -31.05
N PRO A 287 11.95 11.29 -32.37
CA PRO A 287 12.99 10.96 -33.35
C PRO A 287 14.33 11.67 -33.12
N GLU A 288 14.34 12.85 -32.49
CA GLU A 288 15.57 13.58 -32.16
C GLU A 288 16.40 12.82 -31.14
N LEU A 289 15.74 12.22 -30.14
CA LEU A 289 16.39 11.36 -29.14
C LEU A 289 16.78 10.00 -29.75
N THR A 290 15.89 9.36 -30.51
CA THR A 290 16.14 8.01 -31.06
C THR A 290 17.04 7.97 -32.28
N SER A 291 17.40 9.12 -32.88
CA SER A 291 18.45 9.20 -33.91
C SER A 291 19.85 9.31 -33.30
N GLN A 292 19.95 9.83 -32.08
CA GLN A 292 21.22 9.96 -31.34
C GLN A 292 21.60 8.71 -30.56
N MET A 293 20.68 7.76 -30.38
CA MET A 293 20.87 6.54 -29.57
C MET A 293 20.30 5.31 -30.25
N GLN A 294 20.84 4.13 -29.93
CA GLN A 294 20.27 2.86 -30.38
C GLN A 294 18.89 2.64 -29.75
N SER A 295 17.84 2.81 -30.54
CA SER A 295 16.48 2.38 -30.18
C SER A 295 16.44 0.84 -30.22
N SER A 296 15.92 0.24 -29.15
CA SER A 296 15.71 -1.21 -29.09
C SER A 296 14.23 -1.51 -29.20
N ALA A 297 13.87 -2.50 -30.04
CA ALA A 297 12.57 -3.15 -29.90
C ALA A 297 12.46 -3.78 -28.49
N ILE A 298 11.24 -4.09 -28.04
CA ILE A 298 11.03 -4.84 -26.78
C ILE A 298 11.57 -6.27 -26.97
N ALA A 299 12.87 -6.43 -26.78
CA ALA A 299 13.56 -7.70 -26.96
C ALA A 299 13.28 -8.65 -25.80
N ASP A 300 13.44 -9.96 -26.05
CA ASP A 300 13.42 -10.98 -25.01
C ASP A 300 14.65 -10.90 -24.11
N GLY A 301 14.61 -9.92 -23.20
CA GLY A 301 15.68 -9.61 -22.25
C GLY A 301 15.28 -8.64 -21.14
N VAL A 302 14.26 -7.79 -21.34
CA VAL A 302 13.76 -6.85 -20.31
C VAL A 302 13.35 -7.63 -19.06
N LYS A 303 14.02 -7.38 -17.92
CA LYS A 303 13.84 -8.12 -16.65
C LYS A 303 12.44 -7.88 -16.08
N ASN A 304 11.93 -6.66 -16.21
CA ASN A 304 10.62 -6.28 -15.69
C ASN A 304 9.49 -6.71 -16.66
N ARG A 305 8.81 -7.83 -16.35
CA ARG A 305 7.66 -8.30 -17.13
C ARG A 305 6.48 -7.32 -17.17
N GLN A 306 6.33 -6.43 -16.19
CA GLN A 306 5.27 -5.41 -16.20
C GLN A 306 5.57 -4.28 -17.21
N ALA A 307 6.83 -4.04 -17.59
CA ALA A 307 7.17 -3.09 -18.67
C ALA A 307 6.58 -3.51 -20.02
N ARG A 308 6.37 -4.82 -20.23
CA ARG A 308 5.67 -5.36 -21.42
C ARG A 308 4.16 -5.07 -21.42
N LEU A 309 3.56 -4.76 -20.27
CA LEU A 309 2.13 -4.44 -20.13
C LEU A 309 1.87 -2.94 -20.31
N HIS A 310 2.79 -2.07 -19.89
CA HIS A 310 2.58 -0.62 -19.89
C HIS A 310 2.97 0.11 -21.19
N HIS A 311 3.60 -0.55 -22.18
CA HIS A 311 3.81 -0.01 -23.54
C HIS A 311 4.39 1.44 -23.59
N PRO A 312 5.70 1.63 -23.31
CA PRO A 312 6.36 2.93 -23.48
C PRO A 312 6.34 3.41 -24.95
N ALA A 313 6.48 4.71 -25.18
CA ALA A 313 6.54 5.30 -26.53
C ALA A 313 7.78 4.87 -27.31
N SER A 314 8.90 4.68 -26.62
CA SER A 314 10.13 4.06 -27.12
C SER A 314 10.98 3.55 -25.94
N ILE A 315 11.86 2.59 -26.21
CA ILE A 315 12.92 2.17 -25.29
C ILE A 315 14.27 2.64 -25.86
N VAL A 316 14.91 3.54 -25.13
CA VAL A 316 16.30 3.97 -25.38
C VAL A 316 17.22 3.22 -24.44
N ARG A 317 18.32 2.70 -24.97
CA ARG A 317 19.31 1.92 -24.21
C ARG A 317 20.63 2.68 -24.14
N PRO A 318 20.78 3.66 -23.23
CA PRO A 318 22.02 4.40 -23.08
C PRO A 318 23.18 3.47 -22.68
N THR A 319 24.28 3.57 -23.42
CA THR A 319 25.52 2.81 -23.18
C THR A 319 26.58 3.58 -22.39
N GLU A 320 26.40 4.89 -22.21
CA GLU A 320 27.38 5.80 -21.60
C GLU A 320 26.66 6.91 -20.84
N ILE A 321 27.30 7.51 -19.83
CA ILE A 321 26.68 8.52 -18.95
C ILE A 321 26.14 9.72 -19.76
N ARG A 322 26.85 10.15 -20.81
CA ARG A 322 26.38 11.20 -21.73
C ARG A 322 25.04 10.88 -22.39
N HIS A 323 24.76 9.61 -22.68
CA HIS A 323 23.48 9.20 -23.25
C HIS A 323 22.35 9.31 -22.21
N VAL A 324 22.61 9.02 -20.93
CA VAL A 324 21.63 9.24 -19.86
C VAL A 324 21.35 10.72 -19.65
N GLN A 325 22.40 11.55 -19.67
CA GLN A 325 22.28 13.01 -19.59
C GLN A 325 21.46 13.56 -20.76
N GLN A 326 21.72 13.10 -21.99
CA GLN A 326 20.93 13.47 -23.17
C GLN A 326 19.45 13.08 -23.04
N CYS A 327 19.12 11.90 -22.51
CA CYS A 327 17.72 11.53 -22.23
C CYS A 327 17.07 12.52 -21.26
N VAL A 328 17.75 12.88 -20.17
CA VAL A 328 17.24 13.79 -19.13
C VAL A 328 17.11 15.22 -19.64
N CYS A 329 18.12 15.76 -20.32
CA CYS A 329 18.05 17.08 -20.94
C CYS A 329 16.93 17.14 -21.97
N TRP A 330 16.86 16.18 -22.91
CA TRP A 330 15.77 16.09 -23.88
C TRP A 330 14.41 16.08 -23.20
N ALA A 331 14.22 15.29 -22.13
CA ALA A 331 12.97 15.23 -21.39
C ALA A 331 12.59 16.56 -20.70
N LEU A 332 13.57 17.28 -20.15
CA LEU A 332 13.38 18.60 -19.54
C LEU A 332 13.08 19.68 -20.59
N ASP A 333 13.83 19.70 -21.68
CA ASP A 333 13.69 20.66 -22.79
C ASP A 333 12.33 20.53 -23.50
N HIS A 334 11.73 19.33 -23.45
CA HIS A 334 10.47 18.98 -24.12
C HIS A 334 9.27 18.84 -23.18
N ASP A 335 9.48 18.97 -21.86
CA ASP A 335 8.50 18.72 -20.79
C ASP A 335 7.81 17.33 -20.94
N VAL A 336 8.62 16.27 -20.98
CA VAL A 336 8.18 14.87 -21.19
C VAL A 336 8.64 13.99 -20.02
N GLY A 337 7.78 13.08 -19.56
CA GLY A 337 8.13 12.11 -18.53
C GLY A 337 9.17 11.07 -18.99
N LEU A 338 10.03 10.62 -18.07
CA LEU A 338 10.92 9.46 -18.24
C LEU A 338 10.58 8.35 -17.26
N THR A 339 10.81 7.10 -17.66
CA THR A 339 10.80 5.92 -16.77
C THR A 339 12.05 5.08 -16.95
N VAL A 340 12.45 4.34 -15.92
CA VAL A 340 13.60 3.42 -15.96
C VAL A 340 13.06 1.99 -15.86
N ILE A 341 13.22 1.20 -16.93
CA ILE A 341 12.63 -0.15 -17.04
C ILE A 341 13.52 -1.27 -16.51
N ASP A 342 14.83 -1.06 -16.62
CA ASP A 342 15.88 -1.97 -16.18
C ASP A 342 16.96 -1.10 -15.53
N GLY A 343 17.43 -1.52 -14.35
CA GLY A 343 18.03 -0.61 -13.37
C GLY A 343 17.43 -0.76 -11.97
N GLY A 344 16.38 -1.57 -11.82
CA GLY A 344 15.90 -2.00 -10.51
C GLY A 344 14.74 -1.22 -9.92
N HIS A 345 13.82 -0.71 -10.73
CA HIS A 345 12.58 -0.14 -10.22
C HIS A 345 11.43 -1.14 -10.30
N SER A 346 10.49 -1.04 -9.36
CA SER A 346 9.24 -1.80 -9.39
C SER A 346 8.39 -1.42 -10.60
N GLY A 347 7.46 -2.28 -11.03
CA GLY A 347 6.55 -1.96 -12.13
C GLY A 347 5.59 -0.80 -11.86
N HIS A 348 5.55 -0.25 -10.64
CA HIS A 348 4.79 0.96 -10.31
C HIS A 348 5.38 2.24 -10.91
N CYS A 349 6.63 2.22 -11.39
CA CYS A 349 7.28 3.38 -12.02
C CYS A 349 7.05 3.45 -13.54
N LEU A 350 6.25 2.55 -14.11
CA LEU A 350 6.06 2.39 -15.56
C LEU A 350 4.80 3.12 -16.03
N TRP A 351 4.97 4.06 -16.97
CA TRP A 351 3.85 4.79 -17.56
C TRP A 351 3.74 4.51 -19.07
N PRO A 352 2.52 4.47 -19.64
CA PRO A 352 2.31 4.36 -21.08
C PRO A 352 2.66 5.64 -21.83
N ASN A 353 3.12 5.51 -23.08
CA ASN A 353 3.46 6.62 -23.99
C ASN A 353 4.51 7.63 -23.45
N ILE A 354 5.41 7.21 -22.57
CA ILE A 354 6.62 7.98 -22.23
C ILE A 354 7.89 7.25 -22.68
N VAL A 355 9.04 7.92 -22.62
CA VAL A 355 10.33 7.28 -22.97
C VAL A 355 10.82 6.40 -21.81
N ALA A 356 11.12 5.15 -22.13
CA ALA A 356 11.70 4.19 -21.22
C ALA A 356 13.23 4.12 -21.41
N VAL A 357 13.96 4.29 -20.33
CA VAL A 357 15.42 4.18 -20.28
C VAL A 357 15.79 2.79 -19.77
N ASP A 358 16.49 2.03 -20.61
CA ASP A 358 17.07 0.73 -20.24
C ASP A 358 18.52 0.90 -19.78
N MET A 359 18.75 0.84 -18.46
CA MET A 359 20.11 0.92 -17.90
C MET A 359 20.87 -0.42 -17.99
N SER A 360 20.35 -1.46 -18.65
CA SER A 360 21.00 -2.79 -18.69
C SER A 360 22.41 -2.82 -19.30
N ALA A 361 22.79 -1.80 -20.08
CA ALA A 361 24.15 -1.66 -20.60
C ALA A 361 25.17 -1.22 -19.54
N PHE A 362 24.71 -0.51 -18.50
CA PHE A 362 25.48 -0.08 -17.32
C PHE A 362 25.71 -1.24 -16.35
N GLY A 363 26.37 -2.30 -16.82
CA GLY A 363 26.54 -3.56 -16.12
C GLY A 363 27.87 -3.75 -15.40
N GLN A 364 28.71 -2.71 -15.30
CA GLN A 364 30.05 -2.84 -14.70
C GLN A 364 30.08 -2.53 -13.21
N VAL A 365 31.03 -3.19 -12.54
CA VAL A 365 31.38 -2.95 -11.15
C VAL A 365 32.87 -2.66 -11.16
N HIS A 366 33.21 -1.46 -10.73
CA HIS A 366 34.57 -0.93 -10.65
C HIS A 366 35.00 -0.94 -9.19
N ILE A 367 36.26 -1.30 -8.95
CA ILE A 367 36.86 -1.34 -7.62
C ILE A 367 38.05 -0.39 -7.66
N VAL A 368 37.80 0.84 -7.21
CA VAL A 368 38.79 1.92 -7.22
C VAL A 368 39.60 1.83 -5.94
N THR A 369 40.92 1.74 -6.08
CA THR A 369 41.86 1.90 -4.97
C THR A 369 42.28 3.36 -4.91
N ALA A 370 42.16 4.00 -3.75
CA ALA A 370 42.69 5.35 -3.56
C ALA A 370 44.23 5.30 -3.63
N ARG A 371 44.82 5.92 -4.64
CA ARG A 371 46.27 6.18 -4.74
C ARG A 371 46.51 7.68 -4.97
N GLU A 372 47.00 8.31 -3.89
CA GLU A 372 48.01 9.38 -3.86
C GLU A 372 47.92 10.51 -4.90
N GLU A 373 47.08 11.52 -4.62
CA GLU A 373 47.37 12.94 -4.93
C GLU A 373 46.79 13.86 -3.82
N ALA A 374 47.29 13.71 -2.59
CA ALA A 374 47.16 14.71 -1.52
C ALA A 374 48.25 14.48 -0.46
N GLU A 375 48.94 15.54 -0.05
CA GLU A 375 50.07 15.46 0.87
C GLU A 375 49.62 15.08 2.30
N SER A 376 50.43 14.26 2.97
CA SER A 376 50.31 13.86 4.39
C SER A 376 49.06 13.05 4.83
N GLY A 377 49.18 11.72 4.73
CA GLY A 377 48.86 10.84 5.88
C GLY A 377 47.47 10.22 6.03
N SER A 378 46.74 9.90 4.95
CA SER A 378 45.41 9.26 5.03
C SER A 378 45.33 7.84 4.43
N ASP A 379 44.46 7.01 5.03
CA ASP A 379 44.23 5.61 4.66
C ASP A 379 43.83 5.37 3.19
N SER A 380 44.40 4.33 2.58
CA SER A 380 44.07 3.87 1.23
C SER A 380 42.75 3.09 1.21
N GLY A 381 41.62 3.78 1.18
CA GLY A 381 40.29 3.18 1.09
C GLY A 381 39.98 2.54 -0.27
N PHE A 382 39.13 1.51 -0.27
CA PHE A 382 38.52 0.93 -1.48
C PHE A 382 37.14 1.55 -1.73
N LEU A 383 36.87 1.96 -2.96
CA LEU A 383 35.56 2.43 -3.41
C LEU A 383 35.01 1.46 -4.46
N VAL A 384 33.91 0.77 -4.12
CA VAL A 384 33.16 -0.05 -5.08
C VAL A 384 32.10 0.83 -5.76
N VAL A 385 32.23 1.02 -7.07
CA VAL A 385 31.23 1.71 -7.90
C VAL A 385 30.51 0.65 -8.74
N ALA A 386 29.26 0.32 -8.37
CA ALA A 386 28.40 -0.55 -9.15
C ALA A 386 27.47 0.30 -10.04
N GLU A 387 27.46 0.01 -11.33
CA GLU A 387 26.61 0.69 -12.30
C GLU A 387 25.14 0.18 -12.24
N ALA A 388 24.19 1.02 -12.65
CA ALA A 388 22.76 0.80 -12.39
C ALA A 388 22.17 -0.51 -12.98
N GLY A 389 22.70 -0.98 -14.11
CA GLY A 389 22.27 -2.21 -14.77
C GLY A 389 22.78 -3.52 -14.14
N CYS A 390 23.75 -3.44 -13.23
CA CYS A 390 24.37 -4.60 -12.56
C CYS A 390 23.34 -5.52 -11.91
N LYS A 391 23.60 -6.83 -11.94
CA LYS A 391 22.85 -7.79 -11.11
C LYS A 391 23.56 -7.93 -9.76
N SER A 392 22.80 -8.15 -8.69
CA SER A 392 23.35 -8.37 -7.34
C SER A 392 24.43 -9.46 -7.32
N GLY A 393 24.23 -10.56 -8.05
CA GLY A 393 25.22 -11.64 -8.17
C GLY A 393 26.51 -11.25 -8.90
N ASP A 394 26.47 -10.25 -9.79
CA ASP A 394 27.68 -9.76 -10.48
C ASP A 394 28.48 -8.79 -9.60
N ILE A 395 27.80 -8.00 -8.76
CA ILE A 395 28.40 -7.19 -7.69
C ILE A 395 29.11 -8.10 -6.69
N VAL A 396 28.39 -9.07 -6.11
CA VAL A 396 28.98 -10.03 -5.15
C VAL A 396 30.19 -10.75 -5.77
N ARG A 397 30.07 -11.29 -6.99
CA ARG A 397 31.16 -12.03 -7.63
C ARG A 397 32.41 -11.16 -7.84
N LYS A 398 32.25 -9.92 -8.32
CA LYS A 398 33.39 -9.02 -8.57
C LYS A 398 34.02 -8.51 -7.28
N THR A 399 33.23 -8.18 -6.25
CA THR A 399 33.78 -7.64 -4.99
C THR A 399 34.45 -8.72 -4.16
N MET A 400 33.85 -9.91 -4.05
CA MET A 400 34.48 -11.05 -3.36
C MET A 400 35.81 -11.45 -3.99
N ALA A 401 35.93 -11.37 -5.32
CA ALA A 401 37.19 -11.64 -6.03
C ALA A 401 38.32 -10.63 -5.70
N ALA A 402 37.97 -9.45 -5.16
CA ALA A 402 38.93 -8.45 -4.67
C ALA A 402 39.08 -8.46 -3.13
N GLY A 403 38.52 -9.47 -2.44
CA GLY A 403 38.52 -9.53 -0.97
C GLY A 403 37.55 -8.58 -0.28
N LEU A 404 36.62 -7.97 -1.02
CA LEU A 404 35.65 -6.99 -0.51
C LEU A 404 34.24 -7.59 -0.38
N THR A 405 33.55 -7.27 0.71
CA THR A 405 32.13 -7.62 0.90
C THR A 405 31.27 -6.37 0.81
N VAL A 406 30.29 -6.36 -0.10
CA VAL A 406 29.26 -5.30 -0.16
C VAL A 406 28.01 -5.79 0.55
N PRO A 407 27.54 -5.13 1.62
CA PRO A 407 26.32 -5.52 2.33
C PRO A 407 25.10 -5.25 1.46
N LEU A 408 24.32 -6.29 1.15
CA LEU A 408 23.15 -6.17 0.27
C LEU A 408 21.81 -6.19 1.01
N GLY A 409 20.90 -5.27 0.66
CA GLY A 409 19.53 -5.20 1.17
C GLY A 409 18.59 -6.25 0.57
N ALA A 410 17.48 -6.52 1.25
CA ALA A 410 16.61 -7.68 0.95
C ALA A 410 15.23 -7.34 0.33
N ARG A 411 15.07 -6.21 -0.38
CA ARG A 411 13.81 -5.88 -1.09
C ARG A 411 13.83 -6.44 -2.53
N PRO A 412 12.94 -7.38 -2.92
CA PRO A 412 12.88 -7.89 -4.30
C PRO A 412 12.23 -6.94 -5.30
N SER A 413 11.52 -5.90 -4.82
CA SER A 413 10.81 -4.91 -5.64
C SER A 413 11.66 -3.73 -6.09
N VAL A 414 12.88 -3.60 -5.56
CA VAL A 414 13.88 -2.63 -6.03
C VAL A 414 15.21 -3.36 -6.25
N GLY A 415 15.63 -3.42 -7.51
CA GLY A 415 17.00 -3.75 -7.87
C GLY A 415 17.94 -2.56 -7.62
N SER A 416 19.07 -2.54 -8.31
CA SER A 416 20.30 -1.79 -8.01
C SER A 416 20.21 -0.26 -7.95
N GLY A 417 19.21 0.37 -8.56
CA GLY A 417 19.04 1.83 -8.59
C GLY A 417 18.69 2.42 -7.23
N LEU A 418 19.44 3.45 -6.80
CA LEU A 418 19.30 4.14 -5.50
C LEU A 418 19.51 3.25 -4.26
N TRP A 419 20.42 2.29 -4.38
CA TRP A 419 21.06 1.66 -3.22
C TRP A 419 22.18 2.55 -2.68
N LEU A 420 21.88 3.57 -1.88
CA LEU A 420 22.80 4.25 -0.94
C LEU A 420 22.08 5.37 -0.15
N GLN A 421 21.22 5.01 0.81
CA GLN A 421 20.90 5.90 1.95
C GLN A 421 20.97 5.11 3.26
N GLY A 422 21.79 5.58 4.20
CA GLY A 422 21.78 5.14 5.60
C GLY A 422 22.36 3.75 5.93
N GLY A 423 23.15 3.14 5.04
CA GLY A 423 23.83 1.88 5.35
C GLY A 423 24.96 2.04 6.38
N ILE A 424 25.18 0.99 7.19
CA ILE A 424 26.20 0.86 8.26
C ILE A 424 27.59 1.46 7.94
N GLY A 425 28.03 1.44 6.68
CA GLY A 425 29.30 2.03 6.23
C GLY A 425 29.45 3.54 6.43
N HIS A 426 28.37 4.30 6.63
CA HIS A 426 28.47 5.73 7.01
C HIS A 426 28.82 5.92 8.49
N LEU A 427 28.22 5.11 9.37
CA LEU A 427 28.45 5.15 10.83
C LEU A 427 29.83 4.57 11.18
N ALA A 428 30.28 3.55 10.45
CA ALA A 428 31.63 3.00 10.52
C ALA A 428 32.73 4.08 10.33
N ARG A 429 32.48 5.11 9.52
CA ARG A 429 33.43 6.21 9.25
C ARG A 429 33.48 7.28 10.35
N LEU A 430 32.51 7.33 11.27
CA LEU A 430 32.38 8.42 12.25
C LEU A 430 32.77 8.04 13.67
N HIS A 431 32.60 6.76 14.07
CA HIS A 431 32.73 6.36 15.48
C HIS A 431 33.74 5.23 15.76
N GLY A 432 34.18 4.51 14.73
CA GLY A 432 34.80 3.19 14.88
C GLY A 432 36.02 3.11 15.81
N ARG A 433 36.01 2.11 16.69
CA ARG A 433 37.08 1.83 17.67
C ARG A 433 37.43 0.34 17.77
N THR A 434 38.68 0.04 18.11
CA THR A 434 39.15 -1.32 18.42
C THR A 434 39.17 -1.57 19.93
N TYR A 435 38.49 -2.62 20.38
CA TYR A 435 38.38 -2.98 21.80
C TYR A 435 38.95 -4.39 22.06
N PRO A 436 39.88 -4.59 23.01
CA PRO A 436 40.54 -5.90 23.21
C PRO A 436 39.70 -7.03 23.81
N GLU A 437 38.54 -6.72 24.41
CA GLU A 437 37.91 -7.61 25.41
C GLU A 437 36.57 -8.24 24.97
N LEU A 438 36.07 -7.92 23.78
CA LEU A 438 34.73 -8.32 23.33
C LEU A 438 34.69 -9.76 22.80
N ARG A 439 34.58 -10.73 23.70
CA ARG A 439 34.37 -12.16 23.36
C ARG A 439 32.89 -12.55 23.43
N ASP A 440 32.36 -13.12 22.35
CA ASP A 440 30.99 -13.66 22.25
C ASP A 440 30.65 -14.69 23.35
N SER A 441 31.63 -15.49 23.78
CA SER A 441 31.46 -16.42 24.91
C SER A 441 31.28 -15.73 26.27
N HIS A 442 31.95 -14.60 26.49
CA HIS A 442 31.76 -13.78 27.69
C HIS A 442 30.37 -13.13 27.70
N TRP A 443 29.93 -12.61 26.55
CA TRP A 443 28.59 -12.02 26.38
C TRP A 443 27.45 -13.04 26.52
N LYS A 444 27.59 -14.23 25.95
CA LYS A 444 26.65 -15.33 26.17
C LYS A 444 26.62 -15.77 27.63
N GLY A 445 27.76 -15.75 28.31
CA GLY A 445 27.85 -15.94 29.76
C GLY A 445 27.12 -14.84 30.55
N LEU A 446 27.32 -13.57 30.18
CA LEU A 446 26.72 -12.40 30.84
C LEU A 446 25.19 -12.36 30.65
N ILE A 447 24.69 -12.69 29.47
CA ILE A 447 23.24 -12.81 29.17
C ILE A 447 22.63 -14.04 29.87
N ALA A 448 23.42 -15.10 30.08
CA ALA A 448 22.98 -16.27 30.86
C ALA A 448 23.00 -16.01 32.38
N SER A 449 23.89 -15.14 32.88
CA SER A 449 23.95 -14.72 34.29
C SER A 449 23.04 -13.55 34.63
N HIS A 450 22.67 -12.73 33.63
CA HIS A 450 21.63 -11.71 33.67
C HIS A 450 20.50 -12.14 32.70
N PRO A 451 19.74 -13.20 33.01
CA PRO A 451 18.58 -13.55 32.20
C PRO A 451 17.68 -12.32 32.10
N VAL A 452 17.10 -12.05 30.93
CA VAL A 452 16.06 -11.01 30.79
C VAL A 452 15.03 -11.28 31.87
N ALA A 453 15.04 -10.43 32.88
CA ALA A 453 14.24 -10.68 34.04
C ALA A 453 12.78 -10.56 33.58
N ASN A 454 11.92 -11.45 34.07
CA ASN A 454 10.49 -11.15 34.07
C ASN A 454 10.19 -10.09 35.16
N ASP A 455 11.13 -9.18 35.41
CA ASP A 455 10.96 -8.08 36.34
C ASP A 455 9.78 -7.28 35.84
N VAL A 456 8.84 -7.11 36.75
CA VAL A 456 7.65 -6.36 36.47
C VAL A 456 7.89 -4.96 36.97
N GLU A 457 7.74 -3.99 36.06
CA GLU A 457 7.70 -2.58 36.39
C GLU A 457 6.86 -2.34 37.65
N VAL A 458 7.49 -1.79 38.69
CA VAL A 458 6.87 -1.62 40.00
C VAL A 458 5.90 -0.45 39.95
N LEU A 459 4.68 -0.75 39.51
CA LEU A 459 3.54 0.15 39.53
C LEU A 459 2.89 0.07 40.91
N GLY A 460 2.72 1.22 41.58
CA GLY A 460 2.10 1.32 42.90
C GLY A 460 0.56 1.20 42.88
N PRO A 461 -0.09 0.98 44.05
CA PRO A 461 -1.50 0.58 44.12
C PRO A 461 -2.49 1.50 43.40
N HIS A 462 -2.23 2.82 43.36
CA HIS A 462 -3.07 3.83 42.72
C HIS A 462 -3.36 3.56 41.24
N TRP A 463 -2.43 2.93 40.50
CA TRP A 463 -2.64 2.56 39.10
C TRP A 463 -3.82 1.60 38.89
N ARG A 464 -4.27 0.90 39.94
CA ARG A 464 -5.50 0.10 39.92
C ARG A 464 -6.72 0.97 39.62
N ASP A 465 -6.77 2.19 40.17
CA ASP A 465 -7.92 3.10 40.07
C ASP A 465 -7.93 3.93 38.79
N GLU A 466 -6.82 3.95 38.04
CA GLU A 466 -6.79 4.42 36.65
C GLU A 466 -7.33 3.37 35.65
N LEU A 467 -7.50 2.11 36.06
CA LEU A 467 -8.13 1.10 35.21
C LEU A 467 -9.62 1.40 35.05
N ASN A 468 -10.08 1.55 33.82
CA ASN A 468 -11.51 1.67 33.55
C ASN A 468 -12.28 0.38 33.93
N GLN A 469 -13.59 0.47 34.09
CA GLN A 469 -14.47 -0.63 34.57
C GLN A 469 -14.20 -2.00 33.92
N GLN A 470 -13.93 -2.05 32.62
CA GLN A 470 -13.71 -3.31 31.89
C GLN A 470 -12.28 -3.86 32.09
N GLN A 471 -11.29 -2.98 32.19
CA GLN A 471 -9.93 -3.35 32.58
C GLN A 471 -9.88 -3.83 34.04
N ARG A 472 -10.57 -3.10 34.93
CA ARG A 472 -10.76 -3.41 36.35
C ARG A 472 -11.44 -4.77 36.54
N LEU A 473 -12.43 -5.12 35.71
CA LEU A 473 -13.05 -6.44 35.71
C LEU A 473 -12.06 -7.59 35.42
N VAL A 474 -11.16 -7.43 34.43
CA VAL A 474 -10.09 -8.42 34.19
C VAL A 474 -9.14 -8.48 35.39
N TYR A 475 -8.71 -7.33 35.88
CA TYR A 475 -7.79 -7.21 37.02
C TYR A 475 -8.34 -7.91 38.28
N ASP A 476 -9.55 -7.55 38.71
CA ASP A 476 -10.17 -8.08 39.93
C ASP A 476 -10.49 -9.57 39.80
N THR A 477 -10.86 -10.04 38.59
CA THR A 477 -11.04 -11.48 38.30
C THR A 477 -9.76 -12.28 38.57
N ILE A 478 -8.60 -11.81 38.10
CA ILE A 478 -7.34 -12.56 38.21
C ILE A 478 -6.70 -12.38 39.60
N LEU A 479 -6.77 -11.20 40.20
CA LEU A 479 -6.22 -10.97 41.54
C LEU A 479 -7.05 -11.70 42.61
N GLY A 480 -8.38 -11.68 42.48
CA GLY A 480 -9.27 -12.49 43.33
C GLY A 480 -9.05 -13.99 43.15
N HIS A 481 -8.85 -14.47 41.92
CA HIS A 481 -8.45 -15.85 41.65
C HIS A 481 -7.10 -16.21 42.32
N PHE A 482 -6.14 -15.29 42.34
CA PHE A 482 -4.82 -15.54 42.95
C PHE A 482 -4.89 -15.75 44.47
N GLN A 483 -5.80 -15.04 45.14
CA GLN A 483 -5.99 -15.12 46.59
C GLN A 483 -7.01 -16.19 47.03
N ALA A 484 -7.85 -16.69 46.13
CA ALA A 484 -8.82 -17.73 46.42
C ALA A 484 -8.14 -19.05 46.85
N GLN A 485 -8.79 -19.79 47.76
CA GLN A 485 -8.32 -21.12 48.19
C GLN A 485 -8.69 -22.18 47.13
N ASN A 486 -7.71 -23.00 46.74
CA ASN A 486 -7.83 -24.06 45.72
C ASN A 486 -8.58 -23.66 44.42
N PRO A 487 -8.13 -22.59 43.72
CA PRO A 487 -8.86 -22.08 42.57
C PRO A 487 -8.68 -22.98 41.34
N THR A 488 -9.77 -23.21 40.61
CA THR A 488 -9.77 -23.91 39.31
C THR A 488 -9.12 -23.05 38.23
N GLN A 489 -8.37 -23.67 37.31
CA GLN A 489 -7.73 -23.00 36.16
C GLN A 489 -8.67 -22.01 35.46
N VAL A 490 -8.17 -20.79 35.19
CA VAL A 490 -8.87 -19.75 34.45
C VAL A 490 -8.30 -19.63 33.05
N LEU A 491 -9.15 -19.81 32.05
CA LEU A 491 -8.87 -19.60 30.64
C LEU A 491 -9.67 -18.40 30.15
N LEU A 492 -9.09 -17.20 30.26
CA LEU A 492 -9.77 -15.94 30.03
C LEU A 492 -9.45 -15.37 28.65
N HIS A 493 -10.49 -15.06 27.89
CA HIS A 493 -10.39 -14.35 26.63
C HIS A 493 -10.61 -12.84 26.85
N VAL A 494 -9.69 -12.00 26.37
CA VAL A 494 -9.80 -10.54 26.45
C VAL A 494 -9.75 -9.96 25.05
N ASP A 495 -10.87 -9.44 24.58
CA ASP A 495 -10.98 -8.75 23.29
C ASP A 495 -11.08 -7.24 23.49
N GLY A 496 -10.54 -6.47 22.56
CA GLY A 496 -10.76 -5.03 22.53
C GLY A 496 -9.98 -4.36 21.42
N GLY A 497 -10.53 -3.31 20.83
CA GLY A 497 -9.94 -2.60 19.68
C GLY A 497 -8.51 -2.05 19.90
N GLY A 498 -7.87 -1.63 18.83
CA GLY A 498 -6.64 -0.82 18.90
C GLY A 498 -6.83 0.37 19.84
N GLY A 499 -5.92 0.56 20.80
CA GLY A 499 -5.96 1.68 21.74
C GLY A 499 -6.78 1.49 23.01
N THR A 500 -7.38 0.33 23.29
CA THR A 500 -8.19 0.08 24.52
C THR A 500 -7.38 -0.18 25.81
N GLY A 501 -6.10 0.16 25.82
CA GLY A 501 -5.23 0.02 27.00
C GLY A 501 -4.88 -1.43 27.42
N LYS A 502 -4.99 -2.42 26.53
CA LYS A 502 -4.65 -3.84 26.80
C LYS A 502 -3.26 -4.01 27.44
N SER A 503 -2.21 -3.46 26.81
CA SER A 503 -0.83 -3.62 27.30
C SER A 503 -0.60 -2.90 28.64
N PHE A 504 -1.31 -1.80 28.91
CA PHE A 504 -1.31 -1.11 30.22
C PHE A 504 -1.96 -1.97 31.31
N LEU A 505 -3.13 -2.55 31.04
CA LEU A 505 -3.77 -3.55 31.91
C LEU A 505 -2.83 -4.73 32.22
N ILE A 506 -2.10 -5.25 31.21
CA ILE A 506 -1.13 -6.32 31.40
C ILE A 506 -0.01 -5.89 32.36
N LYS A 507 0.53 -4.67 32.22
CA LYS A 507 1.55 -4.12 33.13
C LYS A 507 1.03 -4.01 34.57
N VAL A 508 -0.09 -3.32 34.79
CA VAL A 508 -0.67 -3.12 36.14
C VAL A 508 -1.00 -4.45 36.81
N LEU A 509 -1.69 -5.35 36.10
CA LEU A 509 -2.02 -6.69 36.61
C LEU A 509 -0.75 -7.47 36.99
N SER A 510 0.28 -7.42 36.15
CA SER A 510 1.52 -8.16 36.42
C SER A 510 2.25 -7.59 37.63
N SER A 511 2.30 -6.26 37.79
CA SER A 511 2.98 -5.59 38.93
C SER A 511 2.34 -6.03 40.23
N HIS A 512 1.02 -5.93 40.28
CA HIS A 512 0.24 -6.19 41.47
C HIS A 512 0.19 -7.69 41.82
N LEU A 513 0.23 -8.59 40.83
CA LEU A 513 0.45 -10.03 41.06
C LEU A 513 1.86 -10.35 41.56
N GLN A 514 2.89 -9.66 41.07
CA GLN A 514 4.25 -9.83 41.58
C GLN A 514 4.36 -9.37 43.04
N ALA A 515 3.80 -8.20 43.37
CA ALA A 515 3.75 -7.71 44.74
C ALA A 515 3.01 -8.70 45.68
N ALA A 516 1.84 -9.18 45.27
CA ALA A 516 1.04 -10.15 46.03
C ALA A 516 1.71 -11.54 46.19
N ALA A 517 2.72 -11.88 45.36
CA ALA A 517 3.41 -13.17 45.41
C ALA A 517 4.68 -13.18 46.29
N LEU A 518 5.19 -12.01 46.68
CA LEU A 518 6.42 -11.89 47.47
C LEU A 518 6.33 -12.72 48.77
N PRO A 519 7.42 -13.42 49.17
CA PRO A 519 8.78 -13.36 48.62
C PRO A 519 9.05 -14.30 47.43
N ASN A 520 8.03 -14.91 46.80
CA ASN A 520 8.23 -15.85 45.70
C ASN A 520 8.57 -15.16 44.37
N PRO A 521 9.27 -15.86 43.45
CA PRO A 521 9.42 -15.42 42.06
C PRO A 521 8.08 -15.23 41.35
N THR A 522 8.09 -14.49 40.24
CA THR A 522 6.87 -14.06 39.53
C THR A 522 5.87 -15.19 39.26
N PRO A 523 4.59 -15.02 39.63
CA PRO A 523 3.55 -15.98 39.31
C PRO A 523 3.05 -15.83 37.86
N ILE A 524 3.55 -14.85 37.11
CA ILE A 524 3.00 -14.43 35.82
C ILE A 524 4.09 -14.32 34.73
N CYS A 525 3.87 -15.01 33.62
CA CYS A 525 4.68 -14.89 32.41
C CYS A 525 3.91 -14.06 31.35
N ARG A 526 4.60 -13.08 30.76
CA ARG A 526 4.08 -12.21 29.70
C ARG A 526 4.71 -12.62 28.37
N VAL A 527 3.91 -12.95 27.36
CA VAL A 527 4.40 -13.31 26.02
C VAL A 527 3.57 -12.73 24.88
N ALA A 528 4.18 -12.65 23.69
CA ALA A 528 3.48 -12.32 22.45
C ALA A 528 4.07 -13.07 21.23
N PRO A 529 3.33 -13.18 20.10
CA PRO A 529 3.85 -13.77 18.85
C PRO A 529 4.98 -13.00 18.17
N THR A 530 5.11 -11.69 18.43
CA THR A 530 6.12 -10.81 17.79
C THR A 530 6.98 -10.08 18.82
N GLY A 531 8.18 -9.66 18.40
CA GLY A 531 9.14 -8.98 19.28
C GLY A 531 8.69 -7.60 19.76
N VAL A 532 8.12 -6.79 18.88
CA VAL A 532 7.57 -5.46 19.25
C VAL A 532 6.43 -5.61 20.26
N ALA A 533 5.55 -6.59 20.06
CA ALA A 533 4.45 -6.85 20.98
C ALA A 533 4.94 -7.37 22.34
N SER A 534 5.93 -8.27 22.37
CA SER A 534 6.49 -8.75 23.64
C SER A 534 7.23 -7.63 24.38
N ASN A 535 7.95 -6.76 23.68
CA ASN A 535 8.64 -5.62 24.30
C ASN A 535 7.65 -4.62 24.93
N GLN A 536 6.51 -4.34 24.26
CA GLN A 536 5.47 -3.44 24.75
C GLN A 536 4.90 -3.83 26.13
N ILE A 537 4.99 -5.12 26.49
CA ILE A 537 4.53 -5.67 27.77
C ILE A 537 5.69 -6.13 28.68
N GLN A 538 6.97 -5.81 28.37
CA GLN A 538 8.17 -6.35 29.06
C GLN A 538 8.13 -7.89 29.19
N GLY A 539 7.68 -8.54 28.12
CA GLY A 539 7.57 -9.99 28.01
C GLY A 539 8.55 -10.56 27.00
N SER A 540 8.47 -11.88 26.82
CA SER A 540 9.29 -12.61 25.84
C SER A 540 8.45 -13.09 24.65
N THR A 541 9.07 -13.43 23.53
CA THR A 541 8.32 -14.05 22.43
C THR A 541 7.93 -15.48 22.79
N ILE A 542 6.74 -15.94 22.36
CA ILE A 542 6.26 -17.30 22.64
C ILE A 542 7.31 -18.38 22.31
N PRO A 543 8.01 -18.35 21.15
CA PRO A 543 9.04 -19.34 20.84
C PRO A 543 10.26 -19.27 21.76
N SER A 544 10.59 -18.08 22.28
CA SER A 544 11.72 -17.88 23.21
C SER A 544 11.41 -18.36 24.63
N LEU A 545 10.20 -18.11 25.16
CA LEU A 545 9.80 -18.63 26.47
C LEU A 545 9.77 -20.16 26.46
N LEU A 546 9.04 -20.72 25.51
CA LEU A 546 8.67 -22.14 25.49
C LEU A 546 9.62 -23.01 24.65
N ARG A 547 10.69 -22.44 24.07
CA ARG A 547 11.64 -23.12 23.17
C ARG A 547 10.94 -23.79 21.96
N LEU A 548 9.98 -23.10 21.35
CA LEU A 548 9.25 -23.64 20.19
C LEU A 548 10.07 -23.49 18.90
N PRO A 549 10.09 -24.49 18.00
CA PRO A 549 10.79 -24.39 16.73
C PRO A 549 10.13 -23.35 15.81
N VAL A 550 10.96 -22.47 15.23
CA VAL A 550 10.54 -21.43 14.27
C VAL A 550 10.32 -22.01 12.86
N GLY A 551 10.86 -23.21 12.59
CA GLY A 551 10.61 -24.04 11.42
C GLY A 551 10.96 -25.51 11.72
N GLY A 552 10.50 -26.44 10.88
CA GLY A 552 10.69 -27.88 11.10
C GLY A 552 9.62 -28.54 11.97
N ASN A 553 9.86 -29.82 12.31
CA ASN A 553 8.93 -30.64 13.08
C ASN A 553 8.89 -30.23 14.55
N PHE A 554 7.71 -30.31 15.18
CA PHE A 554 7.56 -30.12 16.62
C PHE A 554 7.69 -31.47 17.33
N THR A 555 8.70 -31.57 18.19
CA THR A 555 8.97 -32.73 19.05
C THR A 555 9.08 -32.30 20.52
N ASP A 556 9.04 -33.28 21.41
CA ASP A 556 9.28 -33.08 22.83
C ASP A 556 10.72 -32.59 23.08
N LEU A 557 10.92 -31.75 24.10
CA LEU A 557 12.26 -31.33 24.50
C LEU A 557 13.09 -32.51 25.03
N PRO A 558 14.40 -32.54 24.75
CA PRO A 558 15.34 -33.42 25.46
C PRO A 558 15.25 -33.23 26.98
N PRO A 559 15.58 -34.25 27.81
CA PRO A 559 15.40 -34.19 29.26
C PRO A 559 16.06 -32.98 29.95
N ALA A 560 17.26 -32.59 29.52
CA ALA A 560 17.96 -31.41 30.08
C ALA A 560 17.21 -30.10 29.78
N ASP A 561 16.69 -29.95 28.56
CA ASP A 561 15.94 -28.76 28.15
C ASP A 561 14.55 -28.70 28.78
N ALA A 562 13.91 -29.87 28.95
CA ALA A 562 12.66 -30.01 29.69
C ALA A 562 12.86 -29.62 31.17
N ALA A 563 13.91 -30.12 31.83
CA ALA A 563 14.25 -29.75 33.21
C ALA A 563 14.55 -28.25 33.37
N ALA A 564 15.27 -27.65 32.42
CA ALA A 564 15.51 -26.21 32.41
C ALA A 564 14.21 -25.39 32.24
N LEU A 565 13.27 -25.85 31.39
CA LEU A 565 11.96 -25.23 31.24
C LEU A 565 11.07 -25.40 32.49
N GLN A 566 11.07 -26.58 33.10
CA GLN A 566 10.38 -26.88 34.36
C GLN A 566 10.89 -25.99 35.50
N SER A 567 12.20 -25.84 35.64
CA SER A 567 12.82 -24.94 36.62
C SER A 567 12.41 -23.48 36.40
N ARG A 568 12.45 -23.00 35.14
CA ARG A 568 12.06 -21.64 34.76
C ARG A 568 10.58 -21.33 35.00
N LEU A 569 9.68 -22.31 34.82
CA LEU A 569 8.24 -22.12 34.96
C LEU A 569 7.67 -22.55 36.32
N ARG A 570 8.50 -23.07 37.24
CA ARG A 570 8.09 -23.68 38.53
C ARG A 570 7.05 -22.89 39.34
N TYR A 571 7.16 -21.56 39.37
CA TYR A 571 6.29 -20.68 40.16
C TYR A 571 5.17 -20.03 39.34
N VAL A 572 5.16 -20.21 38.02
CA VAL A 572 4.25 -19.54 37.10
C VAL A 572 2.85 -20.16 37.18
N LYS A 573 1.89 -19.37 37.66
CA LYS A 573 0.46 -19.70 37.69
C LYS A 573 -0.30 -19.12 36.49
N TYR A 574 0.19 -18.03 35.90
CA TYR A 574 -0.46 -17.31 34.80
C TYR A 574 0.44 -17.17 33.58
N LEU A 575 -0.12 -17.41 32.39
CA LEU A 575 0.50 -17.06 31.11
C LEU A 575 -0.39 -16.06 30.36
N VAL A 576 0.09 -14.84 30.20
CA VAL A 576 -0.57 -13.81 29.39
C VAL A 576 0.00 -13.83 27.98
N ILE A 577 -0.85 -14.00 26.99
CA ILE A 577 -0.49 -13.98 25.57
C ILE A 577 -1.15 -12.76 24.92
N ASP A 578 -0.38 -11.70 24.67
CA ASP A 578 -0.84 -10.51 23.94
C ASP A 578 -0.75 -10.71 22.42
N GLU A 579 -1.45 -9.86 21.65
CA GLU A 579 -1.62 -9.95 20.20
C GLU A 579 -2.11 -11.32 19.70
N LYS A 580 -3.13 -11.87 20.39
CA LYS A 580 -3.79 -13.16 20.08
C LYS A 580 -4.24 -13.31 18.61
N SER A 581 -4.40 -12.22 17.86
CA SER A 581 -4.80 -12.24 16.45
C SER A 581 -3.77 -12.91 15.54
N ILE A 582 -2.49 -12.86 15.90
CA ILE A 582 -1.38 -13.42 15.13
C ILE A 582 -1.13 -14.90 15.51
N LEU A 583 -1.81 -15.42 16.55
CA LEU A 583 -1.68 -16.80 17.00
C LEU A 583 -2.50 -17.76 16.11
N GLY A 584 -1.86 -18.81 15.60
CA GLY A 584 -2.53 -19.87 14.83
C GLY A 584 -2.89 -21.10 15.69
N LEU A 585 -3.84 -21.92 15.20
CA LEU A 585 -4.25 -23.16 15.88
C LEU A 585 -3.06 -24.08 16.18
N GLN A 586 -2.15 -24.25 15.22
CA GLN A 586 -0.94 -25.06 15.40
C GLN A 586 -0.02 -24.53 16.49
N GLN A 587 0.09 -23.20 16.63
CA GLN A 587 0.90 -22.59 17.69
C GLN A 587 0.25 -22.79 19.06
N LEU A 588 -1.07 -22.61 19.20
CA LEU A 588 -1.75 -22.83 20.47
C LEU A 588 -1.64 -24.30 20.93
N ALA A 589 -1.74 -25.26 20.01
CA ALA A 589 -1.51 -26.68 20.30
C ALA A 589 -0.07 -26.98 20.76
N ARG A 590 0.93 -26.31 20.18
CA ARG A 590 2.34 -26.42 20.59
C ARG A 590 2.58 -25.79 21.98
N ILE A 591 1.88 -24.70 22.30
CA ILE A 591 1.90 -24.07 23.63
C ILE A 591 1.33 -25.02 24.68
N ASP A 592 0.12 -25.57 24.45
CA ASP A 592 -0.51 -26.57 25.32
C ASP A 592 0.42 -27.77 25.57
N SER A 593 0.90 -28.41 24.50
CA SER A 593 1.79 -29.57 24.58
C SER A 593 3.09 -29.27 25.36
N ARG A 594 3.67 -28.08 25.16
CA ARG A 594 4.93 -27.70 25.80
C ARG A 594 4.76 -27.29 27.26
N LEU A 595 3.61 -26.72 27.64
CA LEU A 595 3.27 -26.48 29.04
C LEU A 595 2.95 -27.78 29.78
N ARG A 596 2.27 -28.74 29.16
CA ARG A 596 2.11 -30.10 29.73
C ARG A 596 3.47 -30.78 29.99
N GLN A 597 4.46 -30.56 29.13
CA GLN A 597 5.84 -31.03 29.36
C GLN A 597 6.55 -30.26 30.50
N ALA A 598 6.24 -28.97 30.68
CA ALA A 598 6.77 -28.15 31.77
C ALA A 598 6.10 -28.41 33.14
N PHE A 599 4.91 -29.02 33.16
CA PHE A 599 4.18 -29.38 34.37
C PHE A 599 3.73 -30.86 34.30
N PRO A 600 4.66 -31.83 34.36
CA PRO A 600 4.36 -33.24 34.10
C PRO A 600 3.31 -33.83 35.07
N GLN A 601 3.27 -33.32 36.31
CA GLN A 601 2.29 -33.65 37.35
C GLN A 601 0.84 -33.32 36.94
N ARG A 602 0.65 -32.36 36.02
CA ARG A 602 -0.64 -31.87 35.49
C ARG A 602 -0.72 -32.03 33.97
N SER A 603 0.04 -32.97 33.40
CA SER A 603 0.15 -33.20 31.94
C SER A 603 -1.15 -33.65 31.26
N LEU A 604 -2.12 -34.15 32.02
CA LEU A 604 -3.47 -34.47 31.55
C LEU A 604 -4.35 -33.21 31.39
N GLU A 605 -4.06 -32.13 32.13
CA GLU A 605 -4.78 -30.87 32.08
C GLU A 605 -4.31 -30.02 30.89
N PHE A 606 -5.21 -29.21 30.32
CA PHE A 606 -4.83 -28.27 29.28
C PHE A 606 -3.84 -27.23 29.82
N PHE A 607 -2.84 -26.87 29.01
CA PHE A 607 -1.76 -25.96 29.37
C PHE A 607 -1.00 -26.36 30.65
N GLY A 608 -0.97 -27.65 31.01
CA GLY A 608 -0.37 -28.11 32.27
C GLY A 608 -1.08 -27.55 33.51
N GLY A 609 -2.34 -27.12 33.36
CA GLY A 609 -3.13 -26.50 34.42
C GLY A 609 -2.73 -25.05 34.78
N VAL A 610 -1.88 -24.40 33.96
CA VAL A 610 -1.55 -22.97 34.07
C VAL A 610 -2.74 -22.14 33.58
N SER A 611 -3.15 -21.11 34.32
CA SER A 611 -4.20 -20.19 33.88
C SER A 611 -3.69 -19.33 32.72
N VAL A 612 -4.48 -19.19 31.65
CA VAL A 612 -4.05 -18.50 30.41
C VAL A 612 -4.97 -17.31 30.13
N LEU A 613 -4.38 -16.16 29.82
CA LEU A 613 -5.08 -14.99 29.32
C LEU A 613 -4.74 -14.80 27.83
N LEU A 614 -5.73 -14.91 26.94
CA LEU A 614 -5.58 -14.57 25.52
C LEU A 614 -6.04 -13.12 25.31
N VAL A 615 -5.09 -12.21 25.09
CA VAL A 615 -5.32 -10.76 24.98
C VAL A 615 -5.06 -10.29 23.54
N GLY A 616 -5.89 -9.40 23.01
CA GLY A 616 -5.68 -8.79 21.69
C GLY A 616 -6.98 -8.43 20.97
N ASP A 617 -6.99 -8.50 19.64
CA ASP A 617 -8.12 -8.08 18.79
C ASP A 617 -8.17 -8.89 17.49
N PHE A 618 -9.16 -9.77 17.32
CA PHE A 618 -9.21 -10.61 16.11
C PHE A 618 -9.45 -9.84 14.81
N PHE A 619 -9.87 -8.57 14.87
CA PHE A 619 -10.09 -7.73 13.69
C PHE A 619 -8.78 -7.11 13.16
N GLN A 620 -7.67 -7.22 13.91
CA GLN A 620 -6.32 -6.89 13.44
C GLN A 620 -5.76 -8.01 12.54
N LEU A 621 -4.44 -8.15 12.40
CA LEU A 621 -3.87 -9.07 11.43
C LEU A 621 -4.02 -10.55 11.86
N PRO A 622 -4.53 -11.44 10.99
CA PRO A 622 -4.57 -12.88 11.24
C PRO A 622 -3.17 -13.54 11.12
N PRO A 623 -2.98 -14.78 11.62
CA PRO A 623 -1.69 -15.48 11.53
C PRO A 623 -1.22 -15.67 10.08
N VAL A 624 0.09 -15.56 9.88
CA VAL A 624 0.71 -15.76 8.56
C VAL A 624 0.87 -17.25 8.28
N ARG A 625 0.25 -17.74 7.18
CA ARG A 625 0.32 -19.13 6.70
C ARG A 625 -0.17 -20.20 7.70
N GLN A 626 -1.04 -19.86 8.65
CA GLN A 626 -1.71 -20.81 9.55
C GLN A 626 -3.20 -20.50 9.64
N LYS A 627 -4.00 -21.46 10.13
CA LYS A 627 -5.41 -21.22 10.44
C LYS A 627 -5.54 -20.39 11.73
N PRO A 628 -6.38 -19.34 11.76
CA PRO A 628 -6.65 -18.54 12.97
C PRO A 628 -7.38 -19.35 14.03
N LEU A 629 -7.31 -18.91 15.29
CA LEU A 629 -8.01 -19.55 16.42
C LEU A 629 -9.52 -19.70 16.17
N TYR A 630 -10.14 -18.65 15.62
CA TYR A 630 -11.55 -18.59 15.24
C TYR A 630 -11.91 -19.38 13.96
N SER A 631 -11.03 -20.26 13.46
CA SER A 631 -11.30 -21.01 12.21
C SER A 631 -12.40 -22.06 12.40
N THR A 632 -13.43 -21.96 11.57
CA THR A 632 -14.55 -22.92 11.46
C THR A 632 -14.31 -23.99 10.39
N SER A 633 -13.06 -24.17 9.93
CA SER A 633 -12.70 -25.09 8.86
C SER A 633 -12.91 -26.55 9.28
N THR A 634 -13.62 -27.33 8.48
CA THR A 634 -13.93 -28.75 8.75
C THR A 634 -12.75 -29.71 8.50
N SER A 635 -11.76 -29.30 7.70
CA SER A 635 -10.57 -30.10 7.39
C SER A 635 -9.37 -29.59 8.18
N LEU A 636 -9.19 -30.08 9.40
CA LEU A 636 -8.08 -29.74 10.28
C LEU A 636 -7.06 -30.89 10.37
N SER A 637 -5.78 -30.56 10.39
CA SER A 637 -4.74 -31.52 10.77
C SER A 637 -4.84 -31.87 12.27
N SER A 638 -4.31 -33.03 12.69
CA SER A 638 -4.35 -33.47 14.10
C SER A 638 -3.84 -32.42 15.09
N LEU A 639 -2.82 -31.64 14.72
CA LEU A 639 -2.30 -30.56 15.56
C LEU A 639 -3.25 -29.35 15.60
N GLU A 640 -3.92 -29.02 14.50
CA GLU A 640 -4.91 -27.93 14.46
C GLU A 640 -6.17 -28.28 15.26
N SER A 641 -6.63 -29.53 15.20
CA SER A 641 -7.78 -29.99 16.00
C SER A 641 -7.50 -29.89 17.51
N LYS A 642 -6.28 -30.24 17.95
CA LYS A 642 -5.85 -30.05 19.35
C LYS A 642 -5.85 -28.57 19.74
N GLY A 643 -5.38 -27.70 18.85
CA GLY A 643 -5.40 -26.24 19.04
C GLY A 643 -6.81 -25.66 19.10
N GLN A 644 -7.74 -26.19 18.29
CA GLN A 644 -9.13 -25.76 18.28
C GLN A 644 -9.84 -26.18 19.58
N ALA A 645 -9.64 -27.42 20.02
CA ALA A 645 -10.15 -27.89 21.32
C ALA A 645 -9.61 -27.04 22.48
N ALA A 646 -8.31 -26.71 22.48
CA ALA A 646 -7.71 -25.84 23.49
C ALA A 646 -8.30 -24.42 23.48
N TYR A 647 -8.62 -23.86 22.30
CA TYR A 647 -9.24 -22.53 22.16
C TYR A 647 -10.72 -22.49 22.57
N GLN A 648 -11.45 -23.60 22.41
CA GLN A 648 -12.85 -23.72 22.82
C GLN A 648 -13.04 -23.69 24.34
N LEU A 649 -12.02 -24.06 25.12
CA LEU A 649 -12.04 -24.03 26.59
C LEU A 649 -11.97 -22.61 27.21
N PHE A 650 -11.72 -21.58 26.41
CA PHE A 650 -11.78 -20.18 26.86
C PHE A 650 -13.25 -19.74 26.95
N ASP A 651 -13.98 -20.25 27.93
CA ASP A 651 -15.44 -20.10 28.09
C ASP A 651 -15.89 -18.75 28.67
N ARG A 652 -14.93 -17.88 29.03
CA ARG A 652 -15.15 -16.55 29.63
C ARG A 652 -14.47 -15.48 28.79
N THR A 653 -15.22 -14.44 28.42
CA THR A 653 -14.71 -13.27 27.69
C THR A 653 -14.91 -11.96 28.45
N VAL A 654 -13.94 -11.06 28.42
CA VAL A 654 -14.13 -9.63 28.72
C VAL A 654 -13.87 -8.80 27.47
N PHE A 655 -14.76 -7.85 27.18
CA PHE A 655 -14.62 -6.89 26.09
C PHE A 655 -14.18 -5.53 26.64
N LEU A 656 -13.02 -5.04 26.19
CA LEU A 656 -12.55 -3.68 26.40
C LEU A 656 -13.05 -2.81 25.22
N THR A 657 -14.09 -2.01 25.44
CA THR A 657 -14.70 -1.14 24.42
C THR A 657 -14.23 0.30 24.51
N THR A 658 -13.79 0.76 25.69
CA THR A 658 -13.32 2.14 25.87
C THR A 658 -11.95 2.35 25.21
N VAL A 659 -11.91 3.17 24.16
CA VAL A 659 -10.66 3.53 23.46
C VAL A 659 -9.92 4.63 24.25
N GLN A 660 -8.72 4.30 24.71
CA GLN A 660 -7.85 5.15 25.54
C GLN A 660 -6.70 5.81 24.76
N ARG A 661 -6.57 5.55 23.45
CA ARG A 661 -5.51 6.15 22.60
C ARG A 661 -5.97 7.46 21.96
N GLN A 662 -7.11 7.46 21.28
CA GLN A 662 -7.68 8.65 20.65
C GLN A 662 -8.65 9.34 21.61
N VAL A 663 -8.13 9.96 22.67
CA VAL A 663 -8.92 10.56 23.76
C VAL A 663 -9.49 11.93 23.37
N GLY A 664 -10.55 12.36 24.06
CA GLY A 664 -11.17 13.69 23.91
C GLY A 664 -12.29 13.76 22.88
N ASP A 665 -13.21 14.71 23.04
CA ASP A 665 -14.43 14.80 22.21
C ASP A 665 -14.14 15.17 20.75
N GLY A 666 -13.11 15.98 20.51
CA GLY A 666 -12.63 16.30 19.16
C GLY A 666 -12.22 15.08 18.33
N GLN A 667 -11.91 13.94 18.98
CA GLN A 667 -11.56 12.68 18.31
C GLN A 667 -12.75 11.71 18.18
N ALA A 668 -13.97 12.07 18.60
CA ALA A 668 -15.14 11.16 18.57
C ALA A 668 -15.46 10.63 17.17
N ARG A 669 -15.44 11.51 16.15
CA ARG A 669 -15.64 11.12 14.74
C ARG A 669 -14.50 10.23 14.21
N PHE A 670 -13.28 10.42 14.70
CA PHE A 670 -12.14 9.58 14.33
C PHE A 670 -12.23 8.19 14.98
N ARG A 671 -12.65 8.10 16.25
CA ARG A 671 -12.97 6.81 16.90
C ARG A 671 -14.07 6.04 16.14
N GLN A 672 -15.10 6.73 15.67
CA GLN A 672 -16.13 6.13 14.80
C GLN A 672 -15.52 5.60 13.49
N ALA A 673 -14.74 6.42 12.78
CA ALA A 673 -14.08 5.99 11.55
C ALA A 673 -13.16 4.78 11.75
N LEU A 674 -12.43 4.72 12.87
CA LEU A 674 -11.60 3.57 13.26
C LEU A 674 -12.43 2.30 13.54
N GLN A 675 -13.59 2.41 14.19
CA GLN A 675 -14.49 1.27 14.40
C GLN A 675 -15.08 0.77 13.08
N GLU A 676 -15.47 1.68 12.18
CA GLU A 676 -16.00 1.30 10.87
C GLU A 676 -14.91 0.70 9.95
N LEU A 677 -13.64 1.13 10.08
CA LEU A 677 -12.49 0.45 9.47
C LEU A 677 -12.27 -0.96 10.06
N ARG A 678 -12.35 -1.11 11.40
CA ARG A 678 -12.25 -2.41 12.09
C ARG A 678 -13.26 -3.42 11.56
N GLU A 679 -14.48 -2.95 11.28
CA GLU A 679 -15.58 -3.76 10.77
C GLU A 679 -15.64 -3.86 9.24
N VAL A 680 -14.76 -3.19 8.49
CA VAL A 680 -14.76 -3.16 7.01
C VAL A 680 -16.09 -2.60 6.43
N LYS A 681 -16.65 -1.60 7.13
CA LYS A 681 -17.95 -0.93 6.88
C LYS A 681 -17.82 0.60 6.84
N LEU A 682 -16.65 1.13 6.46
CA LEU A 682 -16.34 2.58 6.45
C LEU A 682 -17.46 3.42 5.82
N SER A 683 -18.19 4.22 6.61
CA SER A 683 -19.29 5.05 6.13
C SER A 683 -18.82 6.22 5.25
N ILE A 684 -19.74 6.87 4.51
CA ILE A 684 -19.40 8.05 3.70
C ILE A 684 -18.87 9.21 4.58
N PRO A 685 -19.49 9.56 5.73
CA PRO A 685 -18.93 10.57 6.64
C PRO A 685 -17.53 10.23 7.14
N SER A 686 -17.27 8.98 7.55
CA SER A 686 -15.94 8.53 8.01
C SER A 686 -14.91 8.50 6.89
N TRP A 687 -15.30 8.10 5.68
CA TRP A 687 -14.44 8.16 4.50
C TRP A 687 -14.08 9.61 4.14
N ASN A 688 -15.04 10.54 4.17
CA ASN A 688 -14.79 11.97 3.98
C ASN A 688 -13.83 12.52 5.04
N LEU A 689 -13.99 12.11 6.31
CA LEU A 689 -13.12 12.51 7.42
C LEU A 689 -11.67 12.05 7.18
N LEU A 690 -11.44 10.77 6.89
CA LEU A 690 -10.10 10.24 6.61
C LEU A 690 -9.53 10.82 5.32
N SER A 691 -10.35 11.00 4.28
CA SER A 691 -9.97 11.62 3.00
C SER A 691 -9.62 13.11 3.10
N SER A 692 -9.84 13.76 4.26
CA SER A 692 -9.35 15.11 4.53
C SER A 692 -7.85 15.15 4.88
N ARG A 693 -7.27 13.99 5.27
CA ARG A 693 -5.84 13.84 5.61
C ARG A 693 -4.98 13.34 4.45
N VAL A 694 -5.53 13.31 3.24
CA VAL A 694 -4.77 13.02 2.01
C VAL A 694 -3.85 14.19 1.69
N GLN A 695 -2.57 13.92 1.41
CA GLN A 695 -1.51 14.90 1.21
C GLN A 695 -1.91 16.02 0.23
N ALA A 696 -2.57 15.68 -0.88
CA ALA A 696 -3.08 16.63 -1.88
C ALA A 696 -4.16 17.62 -1.37
N LYS A 697 -4.63 17.49 -0.12
CA LYS A 697 -5.59 18.40 0.54
C LYS A 697 -5.01 19.09 1.79
N LEU A 698 -3.76 18.79 2.14
CA LEU A 698 -3.07 19.41 3.27
C LEU A 698 -2.27 20.63 2.82
N THR A 699 -2.03 21.56 3.73
CA THR A 699 -1.15 22.70 3.45
C THR A 699 0.32 22.26 3.44
N GLN A 700 1.20 22.96 2.69
CA GLN A 700 2.62 22.63 2.67
C GLN A 700 3.24 22.65 4.08
N SER A 701 2.87 23.63 4.91
CA SER A 701 3.31 23.72 6.31
C SER A 701 2.85 22.54 7.17
N GLU A 702 1.70 21.91 6.88
CA GLU A 702 1.33 20.65 7.53
C GLU A 702 2.20 19.51 7.01
N ILE A 703 2.39 19.39 5.69
CA ILE A 703 3.20 18.31 5.08
C ILE A 703 4.64 18.34 5.61
N ASP A 704 5.25 19.52 5.71
CA ASP A 704 6.61 19.71 6.21
C ASP A 704 6.75 19.22 7.66
N SER A 705 5.69 19.31 8.47
CA SER A 705 5.68 18.81 9.85
C SER A 705 5.74 17.27 9.96
N PHE A 706 5.55 16.55 8.85
CA PHE A 706 5.67 15.09 8.75
C PHE A 706 7.01 14.62 8.13
N THR A 707 7.96 15.53 7.89
CA THR A 707 9.24 15.20 7.22
C THR A 707 9.94 14.00 7.87
N ASP A 708 10.19 14.08 9.18
CA ASP A 708 10.88 13.06 9.98
C ASP A 708 9.94 11.97 10.54
N THR A 709 8.66 11.99 10.13
CA THR A 709 7.64 11.12 10.71
C THR A 709 7.69 9.69 10.18
N LEU A 710 7.40 8.74 11.08
CA LEU A 710 7.39 7.31 10.81
C LEU A 710 6.42 6.96 9.68
N ARG A 711 6.97 6.41 8.60
CA ARG A 711 6.21 5.91 7.45
C ARG A 711 5.84 4.43 7.65
N VAL A 712 4.58 4.09 7.44
CA VAL A 712 4.02 2.75 7.67
C VAL A 712 3.44 2.20 6.36
N TYR A 713 3.95 1.05 5.90
CA TYR A 713 3.59 0.49 4.58
C TYR A 713 3.17 -0.99 4.61
N SER A 714 2.37 -1.39 3.62
CA SER A 714 1.78 -2.72 3.43
C SER A 714 2.74 -3.75 2.79
N THR A 715 3.89 -4.03 3.43
CA THR A 715 4.84 -5.09 2.98
C THR A 715 5.23 -6.06 4.12
N LYS A 716 5.96 -7.14 3.82
CA LYS A 716 6.49 -8.15 4.78
C LYS A 716 8.03 -8.16 4.67
N PRO A 717 8.85 -7.97 5.74
CA PRO A 717 9.54 -9.11 6.40
C PRO A 717 10.04 -8.85 7.87
N ALA A 718 11.02 -9.64 8.37
CA ALA A 718 11.67 -9.58 9.72
C ALA A 718 12.82 -8.53 9.83
N GLY A 719 13.81 -8.49 10.76
CA GLY A 719 13.98 -8.90 12.20
C GLY A 719 14.29 -7.63 13.05
N LEU A 720 14.90 -7.58 14.27
CA LEU A 720 15.07 -8.46 15.47
C LEU A 720 14.89 -7.55 16.75
N VAL A 721 14.56 -8.04 17.98
CA VAL A 721 13.43 -8.97 18.19
C VAL A 721 12.29 -8.34 17.41
N ASN A 722 11.94 -8.99 16.30
CA ASN A 722 11.53 -8.33 15.08
C ASN A 722 10.94 -6.89 15.18
N GLY A 723 11.79 -5.85 15.24
CA GLY A 723 11.39 -4.45 15.35
C GLY A 723 11.74 -3.71 16.65
N ALA A 724 12.77 -4.13 17.40
CA ALA A 724 13.38 -3.23 18.40
C ALA A 724 14.01 -2.01 17.70
N GLN A 725 13.91 -0.83 18.31
CA GLN A 725 14.42 0.44 17.77
C GLN A 725 15.56 0.96 18.64
N GLY A 726 16.60 1.50 18.00
CA GLY A 726 17.78 2.03 18.66
C GLY A 726 18.71 2.70 17.65
N THR A 727 19.57 3.58 18.17
CA THR A 727 20.55 4.36 17.40
C THR A 727 21.91 3.69 17.49
N VAL A 728 22.61 3.54 16.36
CA VAL A 728 23.98 3.02 16.36
C VAL A 728 24.90 4.02 17.06
N TYR A 729 25.59 3.57 18.10
CA TYR A 729 26.48 4.37 18.93
C TYR A 729 27.94 4.26 18.49
N ASP A 730 28.42 3.04 18.22
CA ASP A 730 29.81 2.73 17.83
C ASP A 730 29.83 1.44 17.00
N ILE A 731 30.90 1.17 16.28
CA ILE A 731 31.14 -0.06 15.50
C ILE A 731 32.57 -0.52 15.78
N ALA A 732 32.76 -1.80 16.12
CA ALA A 732 34.06 -2.30 16.50
C ALA A 732 34.49 -3.56 15.73
N TRP A 733 35.81 -3.64 15.54
CA TRP A 733 36.51 -4.72 14.85
C TRP A 733 37.37 -5.52 15.82
N SER A 734 37.69 -6.75 15.43
CA SER A 734 38.64 -7.61 16.15
C SER A 734 40.00 -6.93 16.29
N THR A 735 40.73 -7.24 17.35
CA THR A 735 42.08 -6.68 17.55
C THR A 735 43.01 -7.10 16.41
N GLY A 736 43.56 -6.11 15.68
CA GLY A 736 44.42 -6.35 14.52
C GLY A 736 43.68 -6.54 13.18
N ALA A 737 42.34 -6.47 13.15
CA ALA A 737 41.57 -6.43 11.91
C ALA A 737 41.56 -5.02 11.31
N ASP A 738 41.52 -4.93 9.98
CA ASP A 738 41.51 -3.70 9.20
C ASP A 738 40.05 -3.20 9.03
N PRO A 739 39.66 -2.05 9.60
CA PRO A 739 38.29 -1.54 9.51
C PRO A 739 37.76 -1.30 8.08
N TYR A 740 38.66 -1.22 7.09
CA TYR A 740 38.35 -0.98 5.69
C TYR A 740 38.29 -2.27 4.84
N LYS A 741 38.72 -3.42 5.37
CA LYS A 741 38.72 -4.71 4.66
C LYS A 741 37.94 -5.80 5.38
N ASP A 742 38.08 -5.88 6.70
CA ASP A 742 37.45 -6.91 7.51
C ASP A 742 36.02 -6.50 7.92
N PRO A 743 35.07 -7.45 7.98
CA PRO A 743 33.75 -7.16 8.51
C PRO A 743 33.87 -6.77 10.00
N PRO A 744 33.05 -5.82 10.49
CA PRO A 744 33.03 -5.49 11.91
C PRO A 744 32.69 -6.75 12.73
N ALA A 745 33.24 -6.83 13.93
CA ALA A 745 32.98 -7.92 14.86
C ALA A 745 31.67 -7.70 15.63
N VAL A 746 31.32 -6.43 15.88
CA VAL A 746 30.19 -6.02 16.71
C VAL A 746 29.74 -4.61 16.36
N ILE A 747 28.42 -4.36 16.45
CA ILE A 747 27.83 -3.02 16.33
C ILE A 747 27.23 -2.65 17.69
N MET A 748 27.63 -1.51 18.24
CA MET A 748 27.12 -0.99 19.50
C MET A 748 25.89 -0.14 19.24
N VAL A 749 24.79 -0.41 19.93
CA VAL A 749 23.49 0.26 19.74
C VAL A 749 22.96 0.76 21.08
N ASP A 750 22.58 2.04 21.11
CA ASP A 750 21.79 2.67 22.17
C ASP A 750 20.31 2.41 21.87
N PHE A 751 19.60 1.69 22.75
CA PHE A 751 18.22 1.25 22.49
C PHE A 751 17.22 2.08 23.30
N ASP A 752 16.25 2.70 22.62
CA ASP A 752 15.32 3.71 23.14
C ASP A 752 14.51 3.32 24.40
N SER A 753 14.51 2.05 24.80
CA SER A 753 13.77 1.52 25.97
C SER A 753 14.37 0.19 26.48
N TYR A 754 15.69 0.09 26.61
CA TYR A 754 16.38 -1.12 27.08
C TYR A 754 16.85 -1.01 28.54
N ASP A 755 16.40 -1.96 29.37
CA ASP A 755 16.66 -2.06 30.82
C ASP A 755 17.58 -3.25 31.19
N GLY A 756 18.10 -3.98 30.21
CA GLY A 756 18.95 -5.16 30.42
C GLY A 756 20.45 -4.86 30.61
N PRO A 757 21.30 -5.90 30.67
CA PRO A 757 22.75 -5.75 30.83
C PRO A 757 23.40 -5.02 29.64
N SER A 758 23.86 -3.79 29.87
CA SER A 758 24.62 -3.01 28.89
C SER A 758 26.12 -3.35 28.92
N TYR A 759 26.83 -3.11 27.81
CA TYR A 759 28.29 -3.20 27.76
C TYR A 759 28.95 -2.01 28.45
N LEU A 760 28.37 -0.83 28.22
CA LEU A 760 28.86 0.42 28.74
C LEU A 760 27.67 1.34 29.02
N THR A 761 27.62 1.88 30.23
CA THR A 761 26.75 3.02 30.54
C THR A 761 27.57 4.28 30.34
N THR A 762 27.12 5.19 29.47
CA THR A 762 27.82 6.46 29.24
C THR A 762 27.65 7.42 30.43
N ASN A 763 28.48 8.46 30.52
CA ASN A 763 28.34 9.52 31.52
C ASN A 763 26.98 10.27 31.44
N GLU A 764 26.27 10.14 30.31
CA GLU A 764 24.92 10.68 30.09
C GLU A 764 23.81 9.70 30.49
N GLY A 765 24.14 8.51 31.02
CA GLY A 765 23.19 7.48 31.44
C GLY A 765 22.70 6.54 30.34
N ARG A 766 23.23 6.61 29.11
CA ARG A 766 22.81 5.76 27.99
C ARG A 766 23.36 4.35 28.13
N THR A 767 22.52 3.34 27.92
CA THR A 767 22.86 1.91 28.01
C THR A 767 23.21 1.33 26.63
N ILE A 768 24.51 1.13 26.39
CA ILE A 768 25.03 0.70 25.09
C ILE A 768 25.11 -0.83 24.99
N CYS A 769 24.52 -1.42 23.94
CA CYS A 769 24.39 -2.86 23.78
C CYS A 769 25.15 -3.40 22.55
N PRO A 770 25.95 -4.48 22.68
CA PRO A 770 26.69 -5.07 21.59
C PRO A 770 25.83 -6.04 20.77
N ILE A 771 25.74 -5.80 19.47
CA ILE A 771 25.05 -6.64 18.49
C ILE A 771 26.09 -7.37 17.65
N PHE A 772 26.14 -8.70 17.78
CA PHE A 772 27.04 -9.59 17.04
C PHE A 772 26.39 -10.13 15.75
N PRO A 773 27.17 -10.52 14.73
CA PRO A 773 26.63 -11.16 13.53
C PRO A 773 26.06 -12.56 13.83
N VAL A 774 24.99 -12.93 13.13
CA VAL A 774 24.26 -14.19 13.35
C VAL A 774 24.18 -15.00 12.05
N THR A 775 24.61 -16.26 12.10
CA THR A 775 24.42 -17.24 11.03
C THR A 775 23.01 -17.83 11.07
N ARG A 776 22.37 -17.98 9.92
CA ARG A 776 21.09 -18.69 9.75
C ARG A 776 21.13 -19.62 8.55
N ASP A 777 20.65 -20.85 8.78
CA ASP A 777 20.50 -21.85 7.74
C ASP A 777 19.10 -21.79 7.11
N PHE A 778 19.02 -22.04 5.81
CA PHE A 778 17.78 -22.03 5.03
C PHE A 778 17.92 -22.92 3.78
N LEU A 779 16.79 -23.43 3.29
CA LEU A 779 16.77 -24.28 2.10
C LEU A 779 16.48 -23.45 0.84
N VAL A 780 17.23 -23.69 -0.23
CA VAL A 780 16.96 -23.18 -1.58
C VAL A 780 16.76 -24.38 -2.50
N GLY A 781 15.50 -24.70 -2.80
CA GLY A 781 15.16 -26.00 -3.40
C GLY A 781 15.47 -27.13 -2.42
N ASN A 782 16.34 -28.06 -2.80
CA ASN A 782 16.82 -29.14 -1.94
C ASN A 782 18.20 -28.87 -1.31
N GLU A 783 18.83 -27.72 -1.60
CA GLU A 783 20.17 -27.39 -1.09
C GLU A 783 20.09 -26.60 0.23
N THR A 784 20.92 -26.97 1.19
CA THR A 784 21.05 -26.28 2.48
C THR A 784 22.07 -25.17 2.37
N CYS A 785 21.62 -23.92 2.50
CA CYS A 785 22.43 -22.71 2.46
C CYS A 785 22.52 -22.08 3.86
N ALA A 786 23.57 -21.31 4.12
CA ALA A 786 23.75 -20.54 5.35
C ALA A 786 24.04 -19.07 5.01
N HIS A 787 23.60 -18.14 5.87
CA HIS A 787 23.85 -16.70 5.72
C HIS A 787 24.17 -16.06 7.07
N THR A 788 25.33 -15.42 7.16
CA THR A 788 25.83 -14.73 8.36
C THR A 788 25.70 -13.22 8.19
N GLN A 789 24.96 -12.55 9.07
CA GLN A 789 24.73 -11.10 8.99
C GLN A 789 24.39 -10.50 10.35
N PHE A 790 24.69 -9.21 10.55
CA PHE A 790 24.18 -8.44 11.68
C PHE A 790 22.64 -8.41 11.66
N PRO A 791 21.97 -8.74 12.77
CA PRO A 791 20.51 -8.83 12.82
C PRO A 791 19.83 -7.45 12.94
N LEU A 792 20.27 -6.46 12.17
CA LEU A 792 19.80 -5.08 12.17
C LEU A 792 19.17 -4.71 10.81
N ILE A 793 18.23 -3.76 10.82
CA ILE A 793 17.68 -3.12 9.63
C ILE A 793 17.48 -1.62 9.88
N VAL A 794 17.60 -0.80 8.84
CA VAL A 794 17.30 0.64 8.91
C VAL A 794 15.78 0.84 9.10
N ALA A 795 15.40 1.73 10.03
CA ALA A 795 14.04 1.76 10.59
C ALA A 795 13.17 3.01 10.24
N PHE A 796 13.59 3.88 9.32
CA PHE A 796 12.83 5.08 8.90
C PHE A 796 11.40 4.79 8.39
N ALA A 797 11.17 3.58 7.87
CA ALA A 797 9.84 3.09 7.51
C ALA A 797 9.65 1.65 8.00
N ILE A 798 8.49 1.36 8.57
CA ILE A 798 8.15 0.03 9.08
C ILE A 798 6.93 -0.55 8.37
N THR A 799 6.73 -1.86 8.52
CA THR A 799 5.57 -2.52 7.94
C THR A 799 4.37 -2.46 8.89
N VAL A 800 3.15 -2.46 8.34
CA VAL A 800 1.91 -2.54 9.15
C VAL A 800 1.93 -3.75 10.12
N HIS A 801 2.56 -4.85 9.70
CA HIS A 801 2.72 -6.06 10.54
C HIS A 801 3.67 -5.86 11.73
N LYS A 802 4.62 -4.91 11.67
CA LYS A 802 5.49 -4.56 12.81
C LYS A 802 4.94 -3.42 13.66
N CYS A 803 4.11 -2.54 13.10
CA CYS A 803 3.56 -1.41 13.87
C CYS A 803 2.40 -1.80 14.80
N GLN A 804 1.89 -3.04 14.75
CA GLN A 804 0.61 -3.44 15.36
C GLN A 804 0.49 -3.12 16.87
N SER A 805 1.57 -3.18 17.65
CA SER A 805 1.56 -2.84 19.08
C SER A 805 1.91 -1.37 19.38
N LEU A 806 2.38 -0.60 18.39
CA LEU A 806 2.85 0.77 18.60
C LEU A 806 1.72 1.79 18.83
N THR A 807 2.11 2.90 19.46
CA THR A 807 1.38 4.17 19.51
C THR A 807 2.36 5.28 19.10
N LYS A 808 1.94 6.24 18.26
CA LYS A 808 2.77 7.38 17.82
C LYS A 808 1.89 8.63 17.68
N ASP A 809 2.48 9.82 17.83
CA ASP A 809 1.75 11.07 17.71
C ASP A 809 1.51 11.51 16.26
N GLN A 810 2.42 11.11 15.36
CA GLN A 810 2.22 11.24 13.92
C GLN A 810 2.61 9.97 13.18
N ILE A 811 1.89 9.65 12.10
CA ILE A 811 2.19 8.58 11.14
C ILE A 811 1.84 9.02 9.71
N VAL A 812 2.72 8.67 8.78
CA VAL A 812 2.46 8.68 7.34
C VAL A 812 2.14 7.26 6.88
N THR A 813 1.07 7.06 6.11
CA THR A 813 0.70 5.75 5.55
C THR A 813 0.00 5.91 4.20
N ASP A 814 -0.09 4.83 3.42
CA ASP A 814 -0.95 4.79 2.23
C ASP A 814 -2.10 3.79 2.40
N LEU A 815 -3.28 4.16 1.90
CA LEU A 815 -4.52 3.36 1.86
C LEU A 815 -5.04 3.15 0.43
N SER A 816 -4.35 3.69 -0.59
CA SER A 816 -4.77 3.60 -2.01
C SER A 816 -4.89 2.16 -2.49
N THR A 817 -4.03 1.28 -2.00
CA THR A 817 -4.05 -0.16 -2.30
C THR A 817 -5.04 -0.91 -1.42
N ARG A 818 -5.89 -1.74 -2.01
CA ARG A 818 -6.81 -2.64 -1.29
C ARG A 818 -6.05 -3.56 -0.32
N ASP A 819 -6.57 -3.70 0.90
CA ASP A 819 -6.12 -4.67 1.90
C ASP A 819 -6.03 -6.09 1.31
N PHE A 820 -4.82 -6.62 1.12
CA PHE A 820 -4.61 -8.02 0.71
C PHE A 820 -4.93 -9.03 1.83
N GLN A 821 -5.09 -8.54 3.06
CA GLN A 821 -5.37 -9.30 4.27
C GLN A 821 -6.17 -8.36 5.19
N ALA A 822 -7.35 -8.79 5.65
CA ALA A 822 -8.29 -7.90 6.33
C ALA A 822 -7.72 -7.33 7.64
N GLY A 823 -7.77 -5.99 7.77
CA GLY A 823 -7.35 -5.26 8.96
C GLY A 823 -6.01 -4.55 8.82
N ILE A 824 -5.36 -4.55 7.65
CA ILE A 824 -4.12 -3.80 7.40
C ILE A 824 -4.39 -2.30 7.56
N SER A 825 -5.38 -1.77 6.83
CA SER A 825 -5.75 -0.36 6.89
C SER A 825 -6.19 0.07 8.31
N TYR A 826 -6.94 -0.80 9.00
CA TYR A 826 -7.32 -0.56 10.40
C TYR A 826 -6.10 -0.51 11.33
N VAL A 827 -5.17 -1.46 11.22
CA VAL A 827 -3.98 -1.51 12.07
C VAL A 827 -3.10 -0.29 11.84
N ALA A 828 -2.88 0.11 10.58
CA ALA A 828 -2.08 1.29 10.22
C ALA A 828 -2.65 2.59 10.81
N VAL A 829 -3.93 2.89 10.53
CA VAL A 829 -4.56 4.14 10.96
C VAL A 829 -4.81 4.18 12.48
N SER A 830 -5.09 3.05 13.13
CA SER A 830 -5.34 3.00 14.59
C SER A 830 -4.11 3.29 15.46
N ARG A 831 -2.91 3.41 14.89
CA ARG A 831 -1.66 3.64 15.65
C ARG A 831 -1.50 5.08 16.15
N VAL A 832 -2.12 6.04 15.48
CA VAL A 832 -1.93 7.47 15.78
C VAL A 832 -2.82 7.93 16.94
N THR A 833 -2.35 8.87 17.76
CA THR A 833 -3.11 9.44 18.90
C THR A 833 -4.23 10.40 18.47
N SER A 834 -4.13 11.05 17.31
CA SER A 834 -5.12 12.01 16.80
C SER A 834 -5.30 11.93 15.28
N LEU A 835 -6.44 12.39 14.76
CA LEU A 835 -6.67 12.54 13.32
C LEU A 835 -5.66 13.51 12.67
N GLN A 836 -5.25 14.55 13.40
CA GLN A 836 -4.27 15.54 12.96
C GLN A 836 -2.89 14.92 12.75
N GLY A 837 -2.52 13.92 13.55
CA GLY A 837 -1.29 13.15 13.37
C GLY A 837 -1.31 12.16 12.20
N LEU A 838 -2.42 12.04 11.45
CA LEU A 838 -2.48 11.18 10.28
C LEU A 838 -2.14 11.98 9.01
N LEU A 839 -1.27 11.43 8.16
CA LEU A 839 -1.10 11.84 6.77
C LEU A 839 -1.25 10.62 5.86
N LEU A 840 -2.06 10.77 4.80
CA LEU A 840 -2.29 9.76 3.78
C LEU A 840 -1.63 10.19 2.47
N GLU A 841 -0.64 9.45 1.97
CA GLU A 841 0.15 9.89 0.81
C GLU A 841 -0.67 9.99 -0.48
N ALA A 842 -1.68 9.12 -0.67
CA ALA A 842 -2.53 9.10 -1.85
C ALA A 842 -4.04 9.06 -1.53
N PRO A 843 -4.91 9.52 -2.46
CA PRO A 843 -6.34 9.27 -2.39
C PRO A 843 -6.67 7.78 -2.39
N PHE A 844 -7.76 7.39 -1.71
CA PHE A 844 -8.18 6.00 -1.59
C PHE A 844 -9.70 5.85 -1.73
N ASP A 845 -10.13 4.76 -2.37
CA ASP A 845 -11.54 4.47 -2.62
C ASP A 845 -12.20 3.84 -1.38
N ARG A 846 -13.38 4.32 -1.00
CA ARG A 846 -14.20 3.69 0.05
C ARG A 846 -14.47 2.20 -0.24
N GLN A 847 -14.65 1.81 -1.51
CA GLN A 847 -14.88 0.42 -1.90
C GLN A 847 -13.64 -0.48 -1.74
N SER A 848 -12.42 0.07 -1.67
CA SER A 848 -11.23 -0.74 -1.37
C SER A 848 -11.21 -1.20 0.09
N LEU A 849 -11.85 -0.43 0.99
CA LEU A 849 -11.92 -0.66 2.44
C LEU A 849 -13.30 -1.13 2.93
N CYS A 850 -14.25 -1.34 2.02
CA CYS A 850 -15.59 -1.84 2.31
C CYS A 850 -15.87 -3.13 1.55
N ASN A 851 -16.39 -4.15 2.24
CA ASN A 851 -16.85 -5.39 1.61
C ASN A 851 -18.37 -5.51 1.76
N HIS A 852 -19.09 -5.42 0.63
CA HIS A 852 -20.56 -5.56 0.61
C HIS A 852 -21.05 -6.92 1.14
N THR A 853 -20.27 -7.97 0.89
CA THR A 853 -20.42 -9.28 1.52
C THR A 853 -19.17 -9.53 2.37
N PRO A 854 -19.28 -9.88 3.67
CA PRO A 854 -18.11 -10.19 4.48
C PRO A 854 -17.28 -11.31 3.83
N THR A 855 -15.96 -11.11 3.73
CA THR A 855 -15.05 -12.19 3.29
C THR A 855 -15.13 -13.35 4.27
N GLU A 856 -14.86 -14.59 3.83
CA GLU A 856 -14.94 -15.79 4.67
C GLU A 856 -14.22 -15.62 6.03
N GLY A 857 -12.99 -15.07 6.01
CA GLY A 857 -12.22 -14.76 7.23
C GLY A 857 -12.83 -13.67 8.12
N MET A 858 -13.64 -12.76 7.56
CA MET A 858 -14.41 -11.76 8.32
C MET A 858 -15.69 -12.35 8.89
N THR A 859 -16.38 -13.22 8.14
CA THR A 859 -17.53 -14.00 8.64
C THR A 859 -17.13 -14.83 9.86
N MET A 860 -16.00 -15.55 9.81
CA MET A 860 -15.50 -16.31 10.95
C MET A 860 -15.23 -15.42 12.19
N ARG A 861 -14.67 -14.21 12.00
CA ARG A 861 -14.46 -13.24 13.10
C ARG A 861 -15.76 -12.80 13.75
N LEU A 862 -16.77 -12.48 12.94
CA LEU A 862 -18.09 -12.04 13.42
C LEU A 862 -18.81 -13.17 14.16
N VAL A 863 -18.74 -14.41 13.66
CA VAL A 863 -19.31 -15.59 14.33
C VAL A 863 -18.61 -15.89 15.66
N ASP A 864 -17.28 -15.85 15.71
CA ASP A 864 -16.53 -16.01 16.96
C ASP A 864 -16.86 -14.87 17.94
N GLN A 865 -16.89 -13.61 17.50
CA GLN A 865 -17.26 -12.48 18.34
C GLN A 865 -18.68 -12.63 18.94
N GLN A 866 -19.66 -13.07 18.15
CA GLN A 866 -21.02 -13.35 18.62
C GLN A 866 -21.04 -14.50 19.65
N HIS A 867 -20.29 -15.57 19.41
CA HIS A 867 -20.13 -16.66 20.39
C HIS A 867 -19.49 -16.16 21.70
N ARG A 868 -18.47 -15.32 21.61
CA ARG A 868 -17.79 -14.71 22.76
C ARG A 868 -18.67 -13.71 23.52
N GLN A 869 -19.63 -13.05 22.86
CA GLN A 869 -20.64 -12.21 23.53
C GLN A 869 -21.57 -13.01 24.46
N ALA A 870 -21.94 -14.24 24.08
CA ALA A 870 -22.70 -15.13 24.96
C ALA A 870 -21.89 -15.62 26.19
N GLN A 871 -20.56 -15.47 26.14
CA GLN A 871 -19.59 -15.84 27.19
C GLN A 871 -19.09 -14.61 27.97
N GLN A 872 -19.74 -13.46 27.83
CA GLN A 872 -19.26 -12.21 28.42
C GLN A 872 -19.39 -12.22 29.95
N LEU A 873 -18.26 -12.06 30.65
CA LEU A 873 -18.23 -11.70 32.06
C LEU A 873 -18.70 -10.25 32.23
N THR A 874 -19.61 -10.05 33.19
CA THR A 874 -20.13 -8.73 33.59
C THR A 874 -19.69 -8.32 34.98
N ASN A 875 -19.39 -9.29 35.86
CA ASN A 875 -18.93 -9.11 37.24
C ASN A 875 -17.75 -10.07 37.52
N PRO A 876 -16.82 -9.73 38.43
CA PRO A 876 -15.74 -10.63 38.79
C PRO A 876 -16.31 -11.84 39.56
N PRO A 877 -15.84 -13.08 39.29
CA PRO A 877 -16.28 -14.29 39.98
C PRO A 877 -15.71 -14.45 41.40
N TYR A 878 -14.88 -13.50 41.85
CA TYR A 878 -14.23 -13.46 43.16
C TYR A 878 -14.43 -12.06 43.77
N PRO A 879 -14.44 -11.91 45.11
CA PRO A 879 -14.54 -10.60 45.75
C PRO A 879 -13.36 -9.68 45.37
N PRO A 880 -13.57 -8.35 45.30
CA PRO A 880 -12.54 -7.41 44.92
C PRO A 880 -11.41 -7.36 45.96
N VAL A 881 -10.18 -7.42 45.47
CA VAL A 881 -8.96 -7.41 46.29
C VAL A 881 -8.36 -6.02 46.35
N TYR A 882 -7.95 -5.61 47.55
CA TYR A 882 -7.16 -4.41 47.79
C TYR A 882 -5.74 -4.84 48.18
N LEU A 883 -4.75 -4.12 47.66
CA LEU A 883 -3.35 -4.26 48.05
C LEU A 883 -3.00 -2.99 48.83
N ASP A 884 -2.57 -3.18 50.07
CA ASP A 884 -2.04 -2.12 50.95
C ASP A 884 -0.55 -1.86 50.66
#